data_AF-A0A8K1CH42-F1
#
_entry.id   AF-A0A8K1CH42-F1
#
_cell.length_a   1.000
_cell.length_b   1.000
_cell.length_c   1.000
_cell.angle_alpha   90.00
_cell.angle_beta   90.00
_cell.angle_gamma   90.00
#
_symmetry.space_group_name_H-M   'P 1'
#
loop_
_entity.id
_entity.type
_entity.pdbx_description
1 polymer ?
#
loop_
_entity_poly.entity_id
_entity_poly.type
_entity_poly.pdbx_seq_one_letter_code
_entity_poly.pdbx_strand_id
1 'polypeptide(L)'
;MTAETTLSERLMETTDGQLQFDRTFQYMTGRRLQRRYRGVYKQYSFAECVFTWVVVLYTLVVFAASAFGYSLNPSDHDMDLSDAIFFTMLVFIVVYIIVQVAMVIRWMVYWALCGATIGYILLGSLESVFWVNSERLTASDRNVRYILTILLIVVELLTIAGYIFTHFAFPWLVFSGKIDTIWWWTVKRSDRHANTLTYRSRALFFSRKRHTATYTGGLDEDGRPHGYGMWNDTSFHGERLTGQWEHGLPIGPYRSFEHGSGYCFVKVRVGYCHNRAEERPDQIRFFPRHSSEGLHWGVTSVECSVSGGFFKFLPSVNHLTPIDGSSEAPQSAADCVRLLQSPVDSVVYRKIPSKGHLMSKRSRSGSRLSFWEAANPVIESTVGADHAEREALVLLHGFNCSLDYAVNRLAQLLTLGDFPPSIHPFVFSWPSGSALAYVPARSVGTESEQTAQGFRAFLQGLVDAGYTTIHLIAHSMGARVYFHTLDLGYLDDVFEMINADPEQREDQGPESKRARLATLTFANADYDLKDFVKFGGAYDLSRRFCDMITLYADGMDGALFFSEIFTKQDVLGPCNYSIGRRAHMIHRDPNEVTDTEDSPLADHRHTVEFAIADVNQRGGFDGVKAFAYNHRLRDLSTTSTIDEEESPKYLDMDVIDTTWMDNNVHSMRHNYFNLNPTVVDDIRNLIVSRRRAASRRGLLQAMPSENVYIFLVAPSHVKNK
;
A
#
# COMPACT_ATOMS: atom_id res chain seq x y z
N MET A 1 48.52 4.85 -18.98
CA MET A 1 48.67 6.09 -18.19
C MET A 1 48.26 7.36 -18.97
N THR A 2 47.53 7.26 -20.10
CA THR A 2 47.14 8.42 -20.94
C THR A 2 45.63 8.45 -21.25
N ALA A 3 44.81 7.73 -20.48
CA ALA A 3 43.35 7.73 -20.62
C ALA A 3 42.61 8.31 -19.40
N GLU A 4 43.29 8.50 -18.25
CA GLU A 4 42.70 9.08 -17.04
C GLU A 4 42.80 10.62 -17.02
N THR A 5 43.76 11.20 -17.74
CA THR A 5 44.05 12.65 -17.72
C THR A 5 43.01 13.48 -18.48
N THR A 6 42.30 12.89 -19.45
CA THR A 6 41.31 13.60 -20.27
C THR A 6 39.93 13.72 -19.62
N LEU A 7 39.67 12.96 -18.54
CA LEU A 7 38.43 13.08 -17.77
C LEU A 7 38.55 14.19 -16.70
N SER A 8 39.73 14.35 -16.08
CA SER A 8 39.96 15.41 -15.09
C SER A 8 40.06 16.81 -15.71
N GLU A 9 40.61 16.93 -16.91
CA GLU A 9 40.70 18.23 -17.61
C GLU A 9 39.34 18.73 -18.13
N ARG A 10 38.36 17.84 -18.39
CA ARG A 10 36.98 18.25 -18.70
C ARG A 10 36.15 18.65 -17.48
N LEU A 11 36.65 18.38 -16.28
CA LEU A 11 35.99 18.72 -15.01
C LEU A 11 36.42 20.10 -14.47
N MET A 12 37.43 20.76 -15.05
CA MET A 12 37.97 22.04 -14.54
C MET A 12 37.58 23.29 -15.33
N GLU A 13 36.68 23.20 -16.31
CA GLU A 13 35.99 24.36 -16.90
C GLU A 13 34.53 24.43 -16.41
N THR A 14 34.30 24.39 -15.11
CA THR A 14 33.01 24.79 -14.53
C THR A 14 32.94 26.31 -14.47
N THR A 15 32.58 26.92 -15.59
CA THR A 15 31.98 28.26 -15.60
C THR A 15 30.87 28.33 -14.55
N ASP A 16 31.02 29.27 -13.63
CA ASP A 16 30.10 29.61 -12.54
C ASP A 16 28.63 29.54 -13.02
N GLY A 17 27.83 28.66 -12.41
CA GLY A 17 26.38 28.56 -12.66
C GLY A 17 25.90 27.68 -13.83
N GLN A 18 26.76 26.87 -14.47
CA GLN A 18 26.29 25.92 -15.49
C GLN A 18 25.73 24.62 -14.90
N LEU A 19 24.55 24.21 -15.38
CA LEU A 19 23.90 22.96 -14.98
C LEU A 19 24.73 21.72 -15.40
N GLN A 20 25.10 20.89 -14.42
CA GLN A 20 25.73 19.59 -14.59
C GLN A 20 24.68 18.48 -14.66
N PHE A 21 24.50 17.88 -15.84
CA PHE A 21 23.40 16.96 -16.11
C PHE A 21 23.75 15.49 -15.95
N ASP A 22 25.03 15.13 -15.87
CA ASP A 22 25.49 13.77 -16.17
C ASP A 22 24.86 12.73 -15.23
N ARG A 23 24.96 12.98 -13.92
CA ARG A 23 24.37 12.14 -12.88
C ARG A 23 22.85 12.11 -12.97
N THR A 24 22.23 13.27 -13.16
CA THR A 24 20.77 13.41 -13.26
C THR A 24 20.23 12.66 -14.48
N PHE A 25 20.83 12.87 -15.65
CA PHE A 25 20.43 12.26 -16.90
C PHE A 25 20.60 10.73 -16.85
N GLN A 26 21.68 10.24 -16.25
CA GLN A 26 21.87 8.81 -16.01
C GLN A 26 20.73 8.23 -15.16
N TYR A 27 20.44 8.85 -14.01
CA TYR A 27 19.40 8.38 -13.09
C TYR A 27 18.00 8.42 -13.72
N MET A 28 17.64 9.54 -14.35
CA MET A 28 16.35 9.71 -15.03
C MET A 28 16.23 8.78 -16.25
N THR A 29 17.33 8.48 -16.94
CA THR A 29 17.34 7.47 -18.01
C THR A 29 17.13 6.07 -17.45
N GLY A 30 17.76 5.70 -16.33
CA GLY A 30 17.52 4.43 -15.66
C GLY A 30 16.03 4.23 -15.33
N ARG A 31 15.40 5.24 -14.74
CA ARG A 31 13.96 5.25 -14.40
C ARG A 31 13.08 5.07 -15.64
N ARG A 32 13.40 5.79 -16.73
CA ARG A 32 12.74 5.63 -18.03
C ARG A 32 12.83 4.19 -18.57
N LEU A 33 14.00 3.55 -18.49
CA LEU A 33 14.20 2.18 -18.95
C LEU A 33 13.43 1.17 -18.09
N GLN A 34 13.41 1.38 -16.78
CA GLN A 34 12.65 0.53 -15.86
C GLN A 34 11.16 0.53 -16.22
N ARG A 35 10.58 1.69 -16.52
CA ARG A 35 9.18 1.80 -16.99
C ARG A 35 8.96 1.09 -18.32
N ARG A 36 9.85 1.34 -19.29
CA ARG A 36 9.75 0.75 -20.63
C ARG A 36 9.72 -0.79 -20.59
N TYR A 37 10.60 -1.41 -19.79
CA TYR A 37 10.79 -2.86 -19.84
C TYR A 37 10.02 -3.62 -18.76
N ARG A 38 9.98 -3.15 -17.51
CA ARG A 38 9.26 -3.89 -16.45
C ARG A 38 7.75 -3.83 -16.61
N GLY A 39 7.24 -2.80 -17.28
CA GLY A 39 5.84 -2.68 -17.68
C GLY A 39 4.86 -2.62 -16.51
N VAL A 40 3.57 -2.58 -16.87
CA VAL A 40 2.45 -2.48 -15.94
C VAL A 40 1.86 -3.85 -15.62
N TYR A 41 1.17 -3.97 -14.48
CA TYR A 41 0.33 -5.12 -14.19
C TYR A 41 -0.72 -5.26 -15.30
N LYS A 42 -0.79 -6.46 -15.86
CA LYS A 42 -1.86 -6.89 -16.76
C LYS A 42 -2.54 -8.06 -16.07
N GLN A 43 -3.85 -7.96 -15.84
CA GLN A 43 -4.64 -9.13 -15.49
C GLN A 43 -4.70 -10.01 -16.74
N TYR A 44 -4.09 -11.19 -16.65
CA TYR A 44 -4.23 -12.21 -17.69
C TYR A 44 -5.65 -12.76 -17.65
N SER A 45 -6.25 -12.99 -18.82
CA SER A 45 -7.55 -13.65 -18.87
C SER A 45 -7.44 -15.05 -18.27
N PHE A 46 -8.47 -15.51 -17.56
CA PHE A 46 -8.54 -16.88 -17.05
C PHE A 46 -8.28 -17.90 -18.17
N ALA A 47 -8.82 -17.65 -19.37
CA ALA A 47 -8.61 -18.48 -20.54
C ALA A 47 -7.14 -18.50 -21.00
N GLU A 48 -6.43 -17.37 -20.93
CA GLU A 48 -4.99 -17.30 -21.27
C GLU A 48 -4.14 -18.06 -20.26
N CYS A 49 -4.50 -17.98 -18.98
CA CYS A 49 -3.84 -18.73 -17.92
C CYS A 49 -4.04 -20.24 -18.12
N VAL A 50 -5.29 -20.69 -18.29
CA VAL A 50 -5.62 -22.09 -18.56
C VAL A 50 -4.93 -22.60 -19.81
N PHE A 51 -4.97 -21.85 -20.91
CA PHE A 51 -4.29 -22.22 -22.16
C PHE A 51 -2.78 -22.39 -21.94
N THR A 52 -2.13 -21.45 -21.23
CA THR A 52 -0.70 -21.53 -20.91
C THR A 52 -0.39 -22.79 -20.08
N TRP A 53 -1.20 -23.09 -19.06
CA TRP A 53 -1.03 -24.28 -18.23
C TRP A 53 -1.23 -25.59 -18.99
N VAL A 54 -2.23 -25.65 -19.87
CA VAL A 54 -2.46 -26.83 -20.73
C VAL A 54 -1.25 -27.05 -21.66
N VAL A 55 -0.70 -26.00 -22.25
CA VAL A 55 0.48 -26.10 -23.12
C VAL A 55 1.74 -26.50 -22.35
N VAL A 56 1.93 -25.98 -21.14
CA VAL A 56 3.04 -26.37 -20.25
C VAL A 56 2.92 -27.85 -19.86
N LEU A 57 1.73 -28.29 -19.44
CA LEU A 57 1.48 -29.69 -19.10
C LEU A 57 1.69 -30.62 -20.31
N TYR A 58 1.25 -30.20 -21.50
CA TYR A 58 1.50 -30.94 -22.73
C TYR A 58 3.00 -31.06 -23.03
N THR A 59 3.74 -29.96 -22.93
CA THR A 59 5.19 -29.95 -23.16
C THR A 59 5.91 -30.88 -22.17
N LEU A 60 5.47 -30.91 -20.92
CA LEU A 60 5.98 -31.83 -19.90
C LEU A 60 5.74 -33.28 -20.25
N VAL A 61 4.52 -33.62 -20.68
CA VAL A 61 4.17 -34.99 -21.07
C VAL A 61 4.98 -35.45 -22.28
N VAL A 62 5.16 -34.59 -23.29
CA VAL A 62 5.97 -34.90 -24.48
C VAL A 62 7.44 -35.05 -24.13
N PHE A 63 7.98 -34.18 -23.27
CA PHE A 63 9.37 -34.25 -22.85
C PHE A 63 9.63 -35.48 -21.98
N ALA A 64 8.73 -35.79 -21.05
CA ALA A 64 8.77 -37.01 -20.26
C ALA A 64 8.68 -38.24 -21.16
N ALA A 65 7.72 -38.31 -22.08
CA ALA A 65 7.60 -39.42 -23.03
C ALA A 65 8.85 -39.58 -23.91
N SER A 66 9.50 -38.47 -24.28
CA SER A 66 10.75 -38.48 -25.05
C SER A 66 11.95 -38.96 -24.21
N ALA A 67 12.04 -38.53 -22.95
CA ALA A 67 13.06 -39.00 -22.01
C ALA A 67 12.90 -40.50 -21.69
N PHE A 68 11.67 -40.95 -21.47
CA PHE A 68 11.33 -42.36 -21.29
C PHE A 68 11.52 -43.17 -22.59
N GLY A 69 11.29 -42.57 -23.77
CA GLY A 69 11.53 -43.20 -25.07
C GLY A 69 13.01 -43.42 -25.37
N TYR A 70 13.90 -42.53 -24.92
CA TYR A 70 15.35 -42.76 -24.98
C TYR A 70 15.81 -43.92 -24.07
N SER A 71 15.06 -44.21 -23.01
CA SER A 71 15.37 -45.28 -22.05
C SER A 71 14.99 -46.69 -22.53
N LEU A 72 14.21 -46.82 -23.62
CA LEU A 72 13.81 -48.12 -24.16
C LEU A 72 14.80 -48.71 -25.17
N ASN A 73 15.94 -48.04 -25.44
CA ASN A 73 17.06 -48.65 -26.17
C ASN A 73 17.96 -49.40 -25.16
N PRO A 74 17.97 -50.75 -25.15
CA PRO A 74 18.45 -51.55 -24.02
C PRO A 74 19.97 -51.78 -24.03
N SER A 75 20.77 -50.76 -24.34
CA SER A 75 22.23 -50.88 -24.32
C SER A 75 22.86 -49.74 -23.51
N ASP A 76 23.17 -50.07 -22.26
CA ASP A 76 23.94 -49.33 -21.25
C ASP A 76 23.30 -48.07 -20.63
N HIS A 77 22.49 -48.28 -19.59
CA HIS A 77 22.66 -47.69 -18.24
C HIS A 77 21.42 -47.96 -17.36
N ASP A 78 21.60 -48.67 -16.23
CA ASP A 78 20.59 -48.75 -15.16
C ASP A 78 20.47 -47.37 -14.50
N MET A 79 19.37 -46.69 -14.73
CA MET A 79 19.11 -45.37 -14.15
C MET A 79 18.59 -45.55 -12.71
N ASP A 80 19.34 -45.04 -11.73
CA ASP A 80 18.99 -45.17 -10.32
C ASP A 80 17.73 -44.34 -9.98
N LEU A 81 16.93 -44.78 -8.99
CA LEU A 81 15.70 -44.10 -8.59
C LEU A 81 15.96 -42.65 -8.16
N SER A 82 17.17 -42.39 -7.65
CA SER A 82 17.61 -41.05 -7.28
C SER A 82 17.78 -40.11 -8.48
N ASP A 83 18.27 -40.61 -9.62
CA ASP A 83 18.43 -39.83 -10.85
C ASP A 83 17.07 -39.50 -11.47
N ALA A 84 16.14 -40.45 -11.51
CA ALA A 84 14.79 -40.21 -11.99
C ALA A 84 14.04 -39.14 -11.16
N ILE A 85 14.17 -39.21 -9.83
CA ILE A 85 13.59 -38.21 -8.92
C ILE A 85 14.27 -36.85 -9.09
N PHE A 86 15.60 -36.82 -9.25
CA PHE A 86 16.35 -35.59 -9.47
C PHE A 86 15.97 -34.91 -10.78
N PHE A 87 15.88 -35.64 -11.89
CA PHE A 87 15.44 -35.11 -13.18
C PHE A 87 14.00 -34.62 -13.12
N THR A 88 13.12 -35.35 -12.44
CA THR A 88 11.72 -34.94 -12.25
C THR A 88 11.62 -33.65 -11.44
N MET A 89 12.36 -33.53 -10.33
CA MET A 89 12.44 -32.32 -9.51
C MET A 89 13.03 -31.14 -10.30
N LEU A 90 14.10 -31.36 -11.07
CA LEU A 90 14.70 -30.34 -11.93
C LEU A 90 13.70 -29.83 -12.97
N VAL A 91 12.94 -30.74 -13.59
CA VAL A 91 11.88 -30.39 -14.54
C VAL A 91 10.77 -29.58 -13.86
N PHE A 92 10.32 -29.94 -12.65
CA PHE A 92 9.35 -29.15 -11.89
C PHE A 92 9.89 -27.76 -11.51
N ILE A 93 11.15 -27.64 -11.15
CA ILE A 93 11.81 -26.36 -10.86
C ILE A 93 11.92 -25.50 -12.12
N VAL A 94 12.33 -26.10 -13.25
CA VAL A 94 12.41 -25.42 -14.55
C VAL A 94 11.04 -24.97 -14.99
N VAL A 95 10.00 -25.80 -14.87
CA VAL A 95 8.61 -25.43 -15.16
C VAL A 95 8.11 -24.34 -14.24
N TYR A 96 8.39 -24.42 -12.94
CA TYR A 96 8.03 -23.38 -12.00
C TYR A 96 8.67 -22.04 -12.39
N ILE A 97 9.97 -22.04 -12.73
CA ILE A 97 10.68 -20.87 -13.25
C ILE A 97 10.03 -20.38 -14.55
N ILE A 98 9.72 -21.27 -15.49
CA ILE A 98 9.10 -20.97 -16.79
C ILE A 98 7.71 -20.33 -16.59
N VAL A 99 6.87 -20.88 -15.72
CA VAL A 99 5.53 -20.39 -15.37
C VAL A 99 5.57 -18.98 -14.77
N GLN A 100 6.59 -18.69 -13.95
CA GLN A 100 6.79 -17.33 -13.43
C GLN A 100 7.11 -16.31 -14.55
N VAL A 101 7.49 -16.77 -15.75
CA VAL A 101 7.82 -15.94 -16.91
C VAL A 101 6.80 -16.11 -18.06
N ALA A 102 5.52 -15.85 -17.75
CA ALA A 102 4.38 -15.96 -18.68
C ALA A 102 4.57 -15.26 -20.06
N MET A 103 5.40 -14.21 -20.17
CA MET A 103 5.70 -13.59 -21.48
C MET A 103 6.78 -14.33 -22.29
N VAL A 104 7.77 -14.95 -21.65
CA VAL A 104 8.82 -15.70 -22.34
C VAL A 104 8.30 -17.05 -22.81
N ILE A 105 7.41 -17.69 -22.03
CA ILE A 105 6.69 -18.92 -22.44
C ILE A 105 6.04 -18.73 -23.81
N ARG A 106 5.32 -17.62 -24.02
CA ARG A 106 4.60 -17.40 -25.28
C ARG A 106 5.55 -17.35 -26.48
N TRP A 107 6.71 -16.72 -26.33
CA TRP A 107 7.73 -16.69 -27.37
C TRP A 107 8.41 -18.04 -27.57
N MET A 108 8.67 -18.79 -26.50
CA MET A 108 9.18 -20.17 -26.60
C MET A 108 8.19 -21.07 -27.34
N VAL A 109 6.90 -20.97 -27.03
CA VAL A 109 5.83 -21.69 -27.74
C VAL A 109 5.78 -21.28 -29.21
N TYR A 110 5.92 -20.00 -29.54
CA TYR A 110 5.99 -19.57 -30.94
C TYR A 110 7.21 -20.14 -31.67
N TRP A 111 8.38 -20.17 -31.03
CA TRP A 111 9.56 -20.79 -31.61
C TRP A 111 9.39 -22.30 -31.79
N ALA A 112 8.76 -22.99 -30.84
CA ALA A 112 8.43 -24.41 -30.97
C ALA A 112 7.43 -24.67 -32.11
N LEU A 113 6.39 -23.84 -32.25
CA LEU A 113 5.44 -23.92 -33.38
C LEU A 113 6.11 -23.62 -34.73
N CYS A 114 6.98 -22.61 -34.79
CA CYS A 114 7.77 -22.30 -35.98
C CYS A 114 8.73 -23.45 -36.33
N GLY A 115 9.43 -24.01 -35.34
CA GLY A 115 10.29 -25.17 -35.51
C GLY A 115 9.53 -26.39 -36.04
N ALA A 116 8.35 -26.66 -35.47
CA ALA A 116 7.47 -27.74 -35.92
C ALA A 116 6.95 -27.52 -37.36
N THR A 117 6.63 -26.26 -37.72
CA THR A 117 6.20 -25.88 -39.08
C THR A 117 7.34 -26.03 -40.09
N ILE A 118 8.54 -25.58 -39.74
CA ILE A 118 9.74 -25.72 -40.58
C ILE A 118 10.09 -27.22 -40.74
N GLY A 119 9.98 -28.00 -39.65
CA GLY A 119 10.13 -29.45 -39.69
C GLY A 119 9.14 -30.12 -40.64
N TYR A 120 7.85 -29.73 -40.60
CA TYR A 120 6.83 -30.22 -41.53
C TYR A 120 7.18 -29.91 -42.99
N ILE A 121 7.59 -28.67 -43.27
CA ILE A 121 7.94 -28.23 -44.64
C ILE A 121 9.14 -29.01 -45.18
N LEU A 122 10.14 -29.27 -44.34
CA LEU A 122 11.38 -29.93 -44.75
C LEU A 122 11.24 -31.46 -44.85
N LEU A 123 10.43 -32.09 -43.99
CA LEU A 123 10.30 -33.56 -43.91
C LEU A 123 8.98 -34.10 -44.50
N GLY A 124 8.03 -33.24 -44.89
CA GLY A 124 6.80 -33.60 -45.60
C GLY A 124 5.82 -34.50 -44.84
N SER A 125 6.04 -34.75 -43.55
CA SER A 125 5.28 -35.73 -42.76
C SER A 125 4.74 -35.14 -41.46
N LEU A 126 3.46 -35.38 -41.16
CA LEU A 126 2.83 -34.96 -39.90
C LEU A 126 3.42 -35.68 -38.68
N GLU A 127 3.91 -36.92 -38.83
CA GLU A 127 4.61 -37.64 -37.76
C GLU A 127 5.94 -36.96 -37.33
N SER A 128 6.51 -36.09 -38.18
CA SER A 128 7.69 -35.28 -37.83
C SER A 128 7.39 -34.04 -36.99
N VAL A 129 6.12 -33.61 -36.98
CA VAL A 129 5.63 -32.47 -36.23
C VAL A 129 5.46 -32.80 -34.75
N PHE A 130 5.08 -34.04 -34.45
CA PHE A 130 4.68 -34.44 -33.09
C PHE A 130 5.81 -35.05 -32.24
N TRP A 131 7.02 -35.24 -32.79
CA TRP A 131 8.18 -35.79 -32.04
C TRP A 131 7.92 -37.14 -31.31
N VAL A 132 6.83 -37.85 -31.62
CA VAL A 132 6.39 -39.05 -30.87
C VAL A 132 6.99 -40.35 -31.39
N ASN A 133 7.36 -40.46 -32.67
CA ASN A 133 7.87 -41.73 -33.24
C ASN A 133 9.13 -41.51 -34.08
N SER A 134 10.27 -41.98 -33.57
CA SER A 134 11.60 -41.91 -34.20
C SER A 134 11.93 -43.11 -35.11
N GLU A 135 11.11 -44.16 -35.10
CA GLU A 135 11.45 -45.46 -35.71
C GLU A 135 11.27 -45.53 -37.24
N ARG A 136 10.52 -44.59 -37.85
CA ARG A 136 10.23 -44.60 -39.31
C ARG A 136 11.04 -43.60 -40.14
N LEU A 137 12.10 -43.02 -39.59
CA LEU A 137 12.83 -41.90 -40.21
C LEU A 137 14.14 -42.35 -40.84
N THR A 138 14.44 -41.83 -42.04
CA THR A 138 15.75 -42.05 -42.66
C THR A 138 16.87 -41.35 -41.87
N ALA A 139 18.12 -41.81 -42.04
CA ALA A 139 19.28 -41.21 -41.38
C ALA A 139 19.46 -39.71 -41.71
N SER A 140 19.06 -39.29 -42.92
CA SER A 140 19.03 -37.89 -43.35
C SER A 140 18.01 -37.08 -42.54
N ASP A 141 16.80 -37.61 -42.36
CA ASP A 141 15.73 -36.95 -41.57
C ASP A 141 16.14 -36.79 -40.10
N ARG A 142 16.88 -37.77 -39.56
CA ARG A 142 17.42 -37.71 -38.19
C ARG A 142 18.45 -36.59 -38.02
N ASN A 143 19.33 -36.40 -39.00
CA ASN A 143 20.32 -35.32 -38.99
C ASN A 143 19.65 -33.93 -39.11
N VAL A 144 18.65 -33.79 -39.99
CA VAL A 144 17.88 -32.54 -40.13
C VAL A 144 17.16 -32.20 -38.83
N ARG A 145 16.54 -33.20 -38.18
CA ARG A 145 15.90 -33.01 -36.86
C ARG A 145 16.89 -32.59 -35.79
N TYR A 146 18.04 -33.25 -35.71
CA TYR A 146 19.07 -32.91 -34.73
C TYR A 146 19.57 -31.47 -34.88
N ILE A 147 19.83 -31.03 -36.11
CA ILE A 147 20.22 -29.64 -36.41
C ILE A 147 19.09 -28.66 -36.02
N LEU A 148 17.84 -28.98 -36.35
CA LEU A 148 16.69 -28.15 -36.03
C LEU A 148 16.47 -28.03 -34.51
N THR A 149 16.69 -29.10 -33.74
CA THR A 149 16.65 -29.07 -32.27
C THR A 149 17.74 -28.16 -31.70
N ILE A 150 18.98 -28.27 -32.18
CA ILE A 150 20.08 -27.39 -31.73
C ILE A 150 19.75 -25.93 -32.03
N LEU A 151 19.26 -25.63 -33.24
CA LEU A 151 18.88 -24.27 -33.63
C LEU A 151 17.75 -23.74 -32.73
N LEU A 152 16.75 -24.56 -32.41
CA LEU A 152 15.65 -24.18 -31.52
C LEU A 152 16.16 -23.87 -30.11
N ILE A 153 17.01 -24.74 -29.54
CA ILE A 153 17.63 -24.52 -28.22
C ILE A 153 18.43 -23.20 -28.22
N VAL A 154 19.22 -22.94 -29.26
CA VAL A 154 20.00 -21.70 -29.38
C VAL A 154 19.07 -20.49 -29.43
N VAL A 155 17.98 -20.53 -30.21
CA VAL A 155 17.01 -19.43 -30.30
C VAL A 155 16.28 -19.21 -28.97
N GLU A 156 15.94 -20.27 -28.24
CA GLU A 156 15.33 -20.19 -26.91
C GLU A 156 16.29 -19.56 -25.89
N LEU A 157 17.53 -20.03 -25.83
CA LEU A 157 18.56 -19.47 -24.96
C LEU A 157 18.83 -17.99 -25.27
N LEU A 158 18.89 -17.61 -26.55
CA LEU A 158 19.02 -16.21 -26.97
C LEU A 158 17.81 -15.37 -26.58
N THR A 159 16.60 -15.93 -26.63
CA THR A 159 15.36 -15.25 -26.21
C THR A 159 15.36 -14.98 -24.70
N ILE A 160 15.72 -15.99 -23.90
CA ILE A 160 15.85 -15.87 -22.44
C ILE A 160 16.95 -14.86 -22.09
N ALA A 161 18.13 -14.98 -22.70
CA ALA A 161 19.25 -14.06 -22.49
C ALA A 161 18.87 -12.62 -22.88
N GLY A 162 18.20 -12.43 -24.01
CA GLY A 162 17.69 -11.13 -24.45
C GLY A 162 16.65 -10.54 -23.48
N TYR A 163 15.76 -11.36 -22.93
CA TYR A 163 14.79 -10.93 -21.92
C TYR A 163 15.49 -10.51 -20.61
N ILE A 164 16.38 -11.35 -20.07
CA ILE A 164 17.16 -11.05 -18.86
C ILE A 164 17.97 -9.76 -19.05
N PHE A 165 18.61 -9.63 -20.20
CA PHE A 165 19.39 -8.45 -20.53
C PHE A 165 18.51 -7.19 -20.56
N THR A 166 17.39 -7.21 -21.28
CA THR A 166 16.55 -6.01 -21.44
C THR A 166 15.79 -5.60 -20.17
N HIS A 167 15.33 -6.55 -19.35
CA HIS A 167 14.46 -6.26 -18.20
C HIS A 167 15.22 -6.09 -16.88
N PHE A 168 16.42 -6.67 -16.76
CA PHE A 168 17.20 -6.65 -15.53
C PHE A 168 18.60 -6.07 -15.74
N ALA A 169 19.42 -6.66 -16.63
CA ALA A 169 20.83 -6.27 -16.73
C ALA A 169 21.02 -4.85 -17.30
N PHE A 170 20.32 -4.49 -18.37
CA PHE A 170 20.48 -3.20 -19.05
C PHE A 170 20.02 -2.01 -18.19
N PRO A 171 18.84 -2.03 -17.54
CA PRO A 171 18.49 -1.00 -16.56
C PRO A 171 19.51 -0.92 -15.42
N TRP A 172 19.96 -2.07 -14.90
CA TRP A 172 20.95 -2.10 -13.81
C TRP A 172 22.31 -1.51 -14.21
N LEU A 173 22.80 -1.79 -15.43
CA LEU A 173 24.05 -1.25 -15.96
C LEU A 173 24.00 0.29 -16.06
N VAL A 174 22.85 0.83 -16.47
CA VAL A 174 22.62 2.28 -16.55
C VAL A 174 22.55 2.90 -15.15
N PHE A 175 21.81 2.29 -14.22
CA PHE A 175 21.74 2.79 -12.84
C PHE A 175 23.09 2.74 -12.14
N SER A 176 23.88 1.69 -12.36
CA SER A 176 25.20 1.49 -11.75
C SER A 176 26.30 2.38 -12.36
N GLY A 177 26.00 3.16 -13.39
CA GLY A 177 26.99 4.04 -14.05
C GLY A 177 28.06 3.30 -14.84
N LYS A 178 27.86 2.01 -15.13
CA LYS A 178 28.81 1.20 -15.92
C LYS A 178 28.76 1.51 -17.41
N ILE A 179 27.72 2.20 -17.86
CA ILE A 179 27.57 2.68 -19.23
C ILE A 179 27.69 4.20 -19.23
N ASP A 180 28.58 4.74 -20.06
CA ASP A 180 28.59 6.17 -20.35
C ASP A 180 27.30 6.57 -21.07
N THR A 181 26.38 7.15 -20.31
CA THR A 181 25.06 7.53 -20.81
C THR A 181 25.12 8.72 -21.77
N ILE A 182 26.11 9.60 -21.63
CA ILE A 182 26.30 10.76 -22.50
C ILE A 182 26.67 10.28 -23.90
N TRP A 183 27.63 9.33 -23.97
CA TRP A 183 28.04 8.72 -25.22
C TRP A 183 26.95 7.82 -25.82
N TRP A 184 26.32 6.95 -25.02
CA TRP A 184 25.31 6.01 -25.50
C TRP A 184 24.05 6.69 -26.05
N TRP A 185 23.65 7.82 -25.43
CA TRP A 185 22.53 8.65 -25.89
C TRP A 185 22.95 9.89 -26.68
N THR A 186 24.23 9.99 -27.10
CA THR A 186 24.74 11.11 -27.92
C THR A 186 24.20 12.46 -27.46
N VAL A 187 24.34 12.73 -26.16
CA VAL A 187 23.74 13.91 -25.51
C VAL A 187 24.45 15.17 -26.01
N LYS A 188 23.68 16.22 -26.30
CA LYS A 188 24.17 17.53 -26.71
C LYS A 188 23.42 18.60 -25.92
N ARG A 189 24.13 19.59 -25.41
CA ARG A 189 23.50 20.80 -24.83
C ARG A 189 22.79 21.58 -25.93
N SER A 190 21.74 22.32 -25.57
CA SER A 190 21.07 23.22 -26.50
C SER A 190 21.85 24.52 -26.61
N ASP A 191 22.09 24.98 -27.83
CA ASP A 191 22.76 26.28 -28.07
C ASP A 191 21.91 27.48 -27.63
N ARG A 192 20.59 27.27 -27.44
CA ARG A 192 19.62 28.36 -27.14
C ARG A 192 19.23 28.46 -25.66
N HIS A 193 19.32 27.37 -24.90
CA HIS A 193 18.87 27.32 -23.51
C HIS A 193 19.88 26.53 -22.68
N ALA A 194 20.52 27.20 -21.72
CA ALA A 194 21.55 26.62 -20.87
C ALA A 194 21.04 25.40 -20.08
N ASN A 195 19.75 25.35 -19.73
CA ASN A 195 19.16 24.29 -18.91
C ASN A 195 18.48 23.17 -19.72
N THR A 196 18.73 23.11 -21.03
CA THR A 196 18.10 22.15 -21.94
C THR A 196 19.16 21.30 -22.64
N LEU A 197 18.95 19.99 -22.62
CA LEU A 197 19.75 19.03 -23.38
C LEU A 197 18.88 18.31 -24.42
N THR A 198 19.52 17.89 -25.51
CA THR A 198 18.92 17.05 -26.53
C THR A 198 19.70 15.75 -26.65
N TYR A 199 19.02 14.62 -26.85
CA TYR A 199 19.67 13.31 -26.87
C TYR A 199 19.00 12.36 -27.87
N ARG A 200 19.74 11.33 -28.29
CA ARG A 200 19.30 10.25 -29.19
C ARG A 200 20.02 8.95 -28.86
N SER A 201 19.26 7.89 -28.61
CA SER A 201 19.83 6.56 -28.41
C SER A 201 20.57 6.05 -29.65
N ARG A 202 21.81 5.56 -29.48
CA ARG A 202 22.57 4.89 -30.55
C ARG A 202 21.97 3.56 -30.99
N ALA A 203 21.20 2.90 -30.10
CA ALA A 203 20.53 1.63 -30.41
C ALA A 203 19.39 1.79 -31.43
N LEU A 204 18.83 3.00 -31.59
CA LEU A 204 17.76 3.32 -32.54
C LEU A 204 18.33 3.93 -33.82
N PHE A 205 19.17 3.18 -34.53
CA PHE A 205 19.87 3.67 -35.72
C PHE A 205 18.92 4.09 -36.87
N PHE A 206 17.68 3.57 -36.90
CA PHE A 206 16.65 3.95 -37.88
C PHE A 206 15.96 5.29 -37.59
N SER A 207 15.95 5.79 -36.35
CA SER A 207 15.26 7.03 -35.99
C SER A 207 16.23 8.20 -35.88
N ARG A 208 15.97 9.27 -36.64
CA ARG A 208 16.73 10.53 -36.53
C ARG A 208 16.17 11.47 -35.45
N LYS A 209 15.04 11.14 -34.82
CA LYS A 209 14.37 11.99 -33.83
C LYS A 209 15.26 12.14 -32.58
N ARG A 210 15.54 13.38 -32.19
CA ARG A 210 16.14 13.70 -30.88
C ARG A 210 15.02 14.03 -29.90
N HIS A 211 15.20 13.61 -28.66
CA HIS A 211 14.34 14.01 -27.54
C HIS A 211 15.03 15.13 -26.77
N THR A 212 14.24 15.88 -26.02
CA THR A 212 14.71 17.04 -25.25
C THR A 212 14.43 16.81 -23.78
N ALA A 213 15.40 17.08 -22.92
CA ALA A 213 15.19 17.16 -21.48
C ALA A 213 15.55 18.55 -20.98
N THR A 214 14.72 19.12 -20.12
CA THR A 214 14.92 20.46 -19.54
C THR A 214 14.81 20.37 -18.02
N TYR A 215 15.69 21.07 -17.32
CA TYR A 215 15.61 21.25 -15.88
C TYR A 215 15.30 22.71 -15.54
N THR A 216 14.55 22.93 -14.46
CA THR A 216 14.23 24.25 -13.92
C THR A 216 14.18 24.14 -12.41
N GLY A 217 15.15 24.73 -11.71
CA GLY A 217 15.27 24.61 -10.25
C GLY A 217 16.60 25.15 -9.74
N GLY A 218 16.85 24.98 -8.45
CA GLY A 218 18.13 25.33 -7.81
C GLY A 218 19.27 24.42 -8.25
N LEU A 219 20.50 24.92 -8.11
CA LEU A 219 21.73 24.18 -8.36
C LEU A 219 22.61 24.24 -7.11
N ASP A 220 23.40 23.19 -6.87
CA ASP A 220 24.47 23.20 -5.86
C ASP A 220 25.74 23.88 -6.42
N GLU A 221 26.79 23.97 -5.59
CA GLU A 221 28.09 24.56 -5.95
C GLU A 221 28.75 23.86 -7.14
N ASP A 222 28.48 22.56 -7.33
CA ASP A 222 28.94 21.77 -8.48
C ASP A 222 28.07 21.96 -9.72
N GLY A 223 27.05 22.82 -9.67
CA GLY A 223 26.08 23.06 -10.73
C GLY A 223 25.06 21.93 -10.91
N ARG A 224 24.91 21.00 -9.96
CA ARG A 224 23.96 19.88 -10.05
C ARG A 224 22.58 20.30 -9.53
N PRO A 225 21.48 19.71 -10.03
CA PRO A 225 20.15 19.91 -9.47
C PRO A 225 20.09 19.75 -7.95
N HIS A 226 19.64 20.80 -7.25
CA HIS A 226 19.54 20.83 -5.79
C HIS A 226 18.36 21.71 -5.34
N GLY A 227 17.72 21.34 -4.23
CA GLY A 227 16.52 22.02 -3.72
C GLY A 227 15.28 21.71 -4.54
N TYR A 228 14.30 22.61 -4.58
CA TYR A 228 13.07 22.40 -5.35
C TYR A 228 13.33 22.61 -6.85
N GLY A 229 12.86 21.66 -7.67
CA GLY A 229 13.06 21.75 -9.12
C GLY A 229 12.16 20.82 -9.93
N MET A 230 12.14 21.08 -11.22
CA MET A 230 11.37 20.35 -12.22
C MET A 230 12.27 19.82 -13.32
N TRP A 231 12.18 18.53 -13.60
CA TRP A 231 12.75 17.88 -14.77
C TRP A 231 11.63 17.57 -15.77
N ASN A 232 11.85 17.81 -17.05
CA ASN A 232 10.89 17.54 -18.11
C ASN A 232 11.57 16.84 -19.31
N ASP A 233 11.22 15.57 -19.58
CA ASP A 233 11.74 14.77 -20.70
C ASP A 233 10.66 14.46 -21.74
N THR A 234 10.89 14.82 -23.00
CA THR A 234 9.96 14.63 -24.12
C THR A 234 10.04 13.24 -24.79
N SER A 235 10.77 12.28 -24.21
CA SER A 235 10.68 10.87 -24.63
C SER A 235 9.34 10.26 -24.22
N PHE A 236 8.83 9.28 -24.98
CA PHE A 236 7.55 8.63 -24.66
C PHE A 236 7.53 8.04 -23.24
N HIS A 237 8.59 7.34 -22.82
CA HIS A 237 8.77 6.87 -21.43
C HIS A 237 9.55 7.86 -20.56
N GLY A 238 9.83 9.07 -21.09
CA GLY A 238 10.40 10.16 -20.33
C GLY A 238 9.41 10.65 -19.28
N GLU A 239 9.89 11.36 -18.28
CA GLU A 239 9.04 11.84 -17.19
C GLU A 239 9.15 13.35 -16.98
N ARG A 240 8.05 13.95 -16.53
CA ARG A 240 8.01 15.28 -15.93
C ARG A 240 7.96 15.13 -14.42
N LEU A 241 9.09 15.33 -13.74
CA LEU A 241 9.23 15.19 -12.28
C LEU A 241 9.34 16.55 -11.62
N THR A 242 8.52 16.81 -10.62
CA THR A 242 8.51 18.03 -9.80
C THR A 242 8.65 17.67 -8.33
N GLY A 243 9.67 18.21 -7.65
CA GLY A 243 9.89 17.95 -6.23
C GLY A 243 11.28 18.35 -5.76
N GLN A 244 11.74 17.73 -4.68
CA GLN A 244 13.05 18.01 -4.10
C GLN A 244 14.17 17.24 -4.82
N TRP A 245 15.32 17.90 -4.96
CA TRP A 245 16.54 17.39 -5.56
C TRP A 245 17.69 17.55 -4.58
N GLU A 246 18.59 16.58 -4.58
CA GLU A 246 19.81 16.59 -3.78
C GLU A 246 20.95 16.03 -4.64
N HIS A 247 21.96 16.88 -4.88
CA HIS A 247 23.19 16.54 -5.60
C HIS A 247 22.95 15.83 -6.95
N GLY A 248 21.94 16.29 -7.69
CA GLY A 248 21.55 15.77 -9.00
C GLY A 248 20.53 14.63 -8.99
N LEU A 249 20.07 14.17 -7.83
CA LEU A 249 19.09 13.08 -7.69
C LEU A 249 17.76 13.60 -7.13
N PRO A 250 16.60 13.15 -7.64
CA PRO A 250 15.33 13.50 -7.05
C PRO A 250 15.12 12.70 -5.76
N ILE A 251 14.85 13.40 -4.67
CA ILE A 251 14.56 12.82 -3.36
C ILE A 251 13.08 13.05 -3.01
N GLY A 252 12.44 12.06 -2.40
CA GLY A 252 11.06 12.21 -1.97
C GLY A 252 10.96 13.30 -0.89
N PRO A 253 9.87 14.10 -0.83
CA PRO A 253 8.66 13.95 -1.63
C PRO A 253 8.74 14.58 -3.04
N TYR A 254 8.13 13.92 -4.03
CA TYR A 254 7.99 14.45 -5.39
C TYR A 254 6.78 13.85 -6.12
N ARG A 255 6.38 14.51 -7.21
CA ARG A 255 5.40 13.98 -8.18
C ARG A 255 6.04 13.84 -9.54
N SER A 256 5.63 12.83 -10.30
CA SER A 256 6.15 12.59 -11.63
C SER A 256 5.08 12.06 -12.59
N PHE A 257 5.20 12.43 -13.87
CA PHE A 257 4.29 12.02 -14.94
C PHE A 257 5.06 11.43 -16.12
N GLU A 258 4.68 10.25 -16.59
CA GLU A 258 5.20 9.73 -17.85
C GLU A 258 4.62 10.50 -19.04
N HIS A 259 5.49 11.05 -19.90
CA HIS A 259 5.12 11.96 -20.98
C HIS A 259 4.19 11.33 -22.03
N GLY A 260 4.42 10.06 -22.39
CA GLY A 260 3.69 9.39 -23.46
C GLY A 260 2.33 8.83 -23.05
N SER A 261 2.25 8.23 -21.86
CA SER A 261 1.04 7.55 -21.36
C SER A 261 0.20 8.40 -20.41
N GLY A 262 0.78 9.42 -19.79
CA GLY A 262 0.17 10.21 -18.72
C GLY A 262 0.12 9.50 -17.37
N TYR A 263 0.84 8.39 -17.18
CA TYR A 263 0.88 7.67 -15.91
C TYR A 263 1.51 8.54 -14.82
N CYS A 264 0.88 8.58 -13.64
CA CYS A 264 1.26 9.45 -12.54
C CYS A 264 1.90 8.64 -11.40
N PHE A 265 2.99 9.18 -10.86
CA PHE A 265 3.73 8.63 -9.74
C PHE A 265 3.90 9.69 -8.66
N VAL A 266 3.81 9.28 -7.41
CA VAL A 266 4.05 10.16 -6.27
C VAL A 266 4.96 9.42 -5.31
N LYS A 267 6.00 10.11 -4.84
CA LYS A 267 6.88 9.64 -3.79
C LYS A 267 6.61 10.46 -2.52
N VAL A 268 6.30 9.77 -1.43
CA VAL A 268 6.01 10.38 -0.11
C VAL A 268 6.99 9.85 0.93
N ARG A 269 7.05 10.49 2.11
CA ARG A 269 7.79 10.00 3.27
C ARG A 269 6.82 9.44 4.30
N VAL A 270 7.20 8.34 4.95
CA VAL A 270 6.38 7.66 5.97
C VAL A 270 7.27 7.27 7.14
N GLY A 271 6.89 7.72 8.33
CA GLY A 271 7.54 7.34 9.58
C GLY A 271 7.08 5.96 10.01
N TYR A 272 7.91 5.24 10.73
CA TYR A 272 7.51 4.00 11.37
C TYR A 272 8.14 3.86 12.74
N CYS A 273 7.50 3.05 13.56
CA CYS A 273 8.02 2.54 14.81
C CYS A 273 7.69 1.06 14.89
N HIS A 274 8.62 0.23 15.36
CA HIS A 274 8.38 -1.20 15.45
C HIS A 274 9.05 -1.86 16.64
N ASN A 275 8.45 -2.94 17.14
CA ASN A 275 8.98 -3.80 18.19
C ASN A 275 9.23 -5.25 17.69
N ARG A 276 9.34 -5.45 16.38
CA ARG A 276 9.58 -6.73 15.70
C ARG A 276 11.05 -7.19 15.81
N ALA A 277 11.27 -8.50 15.85
CA ALA A 277 12.61 -9.12 15.90
C ALA A 277 13.25 -9.40 14.53
N GLU A 278 12.53 -9.16 13.43
CA GLU A 278 13.08 -9.37 12.09
C GLU A 278 14.24 -8.41 11.78
N GLU A 279 15.35 -8.96 11.28
CA GLU A 279 16.55 -8.19 10.89
C GLU A 279 16.32 -7.32 9.65
N ARG A 280 15.36 -7.70 8.80
CA ARG A 280 15.06 -7.02 7.54
C ARG A 280 13.60 -6.54 7.48
N PRO A 281 13.35 -5.38 6.87
CA PRO A 281 12.02 -4.77 6.86
C PRO A 281 11.03 -5.49 5.92
N ASP A 282 11.55 -6.19 4.90
CA ASP A 282 10.77 -6.98 3.95
C ASP A 282 10.44 -8.37 4.48
N GLN A 283 11.09 -8.82 5.56
CA GLN A 283 10.92 -10.15 6.11
C GLN A 283 9.78 -10.24 7.13
N ILE A 284 9.21 -11.45 7.17
CA ILE A 284 8.21 -11.86 8.15
C ILE A 284 8.72 -13.16 8.76
N ARG A 285 8.93 -13.18 10.08
CA ARG A 285 9.27 -14.42 10.76
C ARG A 285 8.04 -15.33 10.84
N PHE A 286 8.23 -16.63 10.67
CA PHE A 286 7.13 -17.59 10.78
C PHE A 286 6.44 -17.48 12.13
N PHE A 287 7.21 -17.62 13.22
CA PHE A 287 6.73 -17.37 14.57
C PHE A 287 7.02 -15.92 14.99
N PRO A 288 6.01 -15.17 15.44
CA PRO A 288 6.17 -13.80 15.89
C PRO A 288 7.08 -13.74 17.11
N ARG A 289 7.95 -12.72 17.15
CA ARG A 289 8.85 -12.46 18.28
C ARG A 289 9.14 -10.96 18.35
N HIS A 290 9.19 -10.44 19.57
CA HIS A 290 9.58 -9.06 19.83
C HIS A 290 11.09 -8.86 19.77
N SER A 291 11.50 -7.65 19.39
CA SER A 291 12.89 -7.20 19.47
C SER A 291 13.37 -7.23 20.92
N SER A 292 14.61 -7.68 21.15
CA SER A 292 15.26 -7.57 22.45
C SER A 292 15.70 -6.15 22.79
N GLU A 293 15.82 -5.28 21.79
CA GLU A 293 16.32 -3.91 21.92
C GLU A 293 15.20 -2.87 22.10
N GLY A 294 13.93 -3.32 22.17
CA GLY A 294 12.78 -2.43 22.38
C GLY A 294 12.22 -1.85 21.07
N LEU A 295 11.89 -0.55 21.10
CA LEU A 295 11.28 0.16 19.97
C LEU A 295 12.34 0.76 19.04
N HIS A 296 12.17 0.51 17.74
CA HIS A 296 13.01 1.07 16.69
C HIS A 296 12.20 2.06 15.85
N TRP A 297 12.74 3.26 15.67
CA TRP A 297 12.12 4.31 14.86
C TRP A 297 12.85 4.48 13.54
N GLY A 298 12.11 4.89 12.51
CA GLY A 298 12.72 5.23 11.23
C GLY A 298 11.81 5.96 10.29
N VAL A 299 12.39 6.41 9.18
CA VAL A 299 11.66 7.08 8.11
C VAL A 299 12.00 6.42 6.78
N THR A 300 10.95 6.15 6.00
CA THR A 300 11.07 5.63 4.64
C THR A 300 10.57 6.66 3.65
N SER A 301 10.99 6.50 2.40
CA SER A 301 10.39 7.16 1.25
C SER A 301 9.84 6.12 0.29
N VAL A 302 8.55 6.23 -0.03
CA VAL A 302 7.83 5.24 -0.83
C VAL A 302 7.33 5.89 -2.11
N GLU A 303 7.68 5.30 -3.26
CA GLU A 303 7.17 5.72 -4.57
C GLU A 303 5.99 4.82 -4.99
N CYS A 304 4.86 5.43 -5.31
CA CYS A 304 3.60 4.76 -5.65
C CYS A 304 3.12 5.14 -7.06
N SER A 305 2.40 4.22 -7.71
CA SER A 305 1.60 4.54 -8.90
C SER A 305 0.24 5.08 -8.45
N VAL A 306 -0.17 6.24 -8.96
CA VAL A 306 -1.40 6.93 -8.52
C VAL A 306 -2.48 6.94 -9.60
N SER A 307 -2.10 7.09 -10.87
CA SER A 307 -3.04 7.15 -11.98
C SER A 307 -2.48 6.45 -13.22
N GLY A 308 -3.37 5.82 -13.99
CA GLY A 308 -3.02 5.06 -15.19
C GLY A 308 -2.69 3.60 -14.89
N GLY A 309 -1.64 3.08 -15.51
CA GLY A 309 -1.19 1.70 -15.31
C GLY A 309 -0.30 1.57 -14.08
N PHE A 310 -0.61 0.62 -13.20
CA PHE A 310 0.20 0.31 -12.02
C PHE A 310 1.42 -0.52 -12.44
N PHE A 311 2.62 -0.02 -12.15
CA PHE A 311 3.86 -0.73 -12.51
C PHE A 311 4.18 -1.87 -11.55
N LYS A 312 4.74 -2.96 -12.08
CA LYS A 312 5.08 -4.16 -11.28
C LYS A 312 6.14 -3.97 -10.21
N PHE A 313 6.98 -2.95 -10.38
CA PHE A 313 8.05 -2.62 -9.45
C PHE A 313 7.65 -1.52 -8.45
N LEU A 314 6.40 -1.04 -8.51
CA LEU A 314 5.84 -0.06 -7.58
C LEU A 314 4.66 -0.71 -6.83
N PRO A 315 4.46 -0.39 -5.54
CA PRO A 315 5.23 0.56 -4.73
C PRO A 315 6.68 0.13 -4.47
N SER A 316 7.59 1.11 -4.29
CA SER A 316 9.00 0.88 -3.96
C SER A 316 9.35 1.63 -2.68
N VAL A 317 9.81 0.90 -1.65
CA VAL A 317 10.24 1.45 -0.36
C VAL A 317 11.74 1.67 -0.38
N ASN A 318 12.16 2.87 0.05
CA ASN A 318 13.55 3.20 0.31
C ASN A 318 13.66 3.71 1.75
N HIS A 319 14.38 3.00 2.62
CA HIS A 319 14.66 3.50 3.96
C HIS A 319 15.64 4.67 3.91
N LEU A 320 15.28 5.79 4.54
CA LEU A 320 16.14 6.97 4.66
C LEU A 320 17.04 6.87 5.89
N THR A 321 16.68 6.02 6.84
CA THR A 321 17.38 5.79 8.10
C THR A 321 17.80 4.33 8.21
N PRO A 322 18.88 4.02 8.94
CA PRO A 322 19.19 2.64 9.32
C PRO A 322 18.00 1.99 10.01
N ILE A 323 17.87 0.68 9.81
CA ILE A 323 16.81 -0.13 10.40
C ILE A 323 17.28 -0.72 11.73
N ASP A 324 18.58 -0.98 11.80
CA ASP A 324 19.25 -1.43 13.00
C ASP A 324 19.28 -0.28 14.01
N GLY A 325 19.05 -0.57 15.30
CA GLY A 325 19.07 0.38 16.43
C GLY A 325 20.44 1.05 16.70
N SER A 326 21.29 1.10 15.67
CA SER A 326 22.52 1.89 15.59
C SER A 326 22.30 3.34 16.00
N SER A 327 23.35 4.00 16.45
CA SER A 327 23.32 5.40 16.90
C SER A 327 22.90 6.40 15.82
N GLU A 328 22.91 6.01 14.55
CA GLU A 328 22.48 6.82 13.41
C GLU A 328 20.96 6.71 13.13
N ALA A 329 20.27 5.74 13.72
CA ALA A 329 18.82 5.60 13.60
C ALA A 329 18.10 6.62 14.51
N PRO A 330 16.93 7.16 14.07
CA PRO A 330 16.06 7.94 14.93
C PRO A 330 15.73 7.21 16.23
N GLN A 331 15.73 7.94 17.35
CA GLN A 331 15.40 7.36 18.66
C GLN A 331 14.00 7.79 19.13
N SER A 332 13.42 8.79 18.47
CA SER A 332 12.14 9.38 18.85
C SER A 332 11.33 9.81 17.64
N ALA A 333 10.03 10.04 17.85
CA ALA A 333 9.20 10.66 16.82
C ALA A 333 9.67 12.06 16.44
N ALA A 334 10.30 12.81 17.36
CA ALA A 334 10.82 14.16 17.10
C ALA A 334 11.95 14.14 16.07
N ASP A 335 12.81 13.11 16.10
CA ASP A 335 13.85 12.90 15.09
C ASP A 335 13.23 12.55 13.73
N CYS A 336 12.19 11.70 13.73
CA CYS A 336 11.44 11.37 12.53
C CYS A 336 10.75 12.59 11.90
N VAL A 337 10.20 13.52 12.71
CA VAL A 337 9.53 14.73 12.21
C VAL A 337 10.44 15.56 11.29
N ARG A 338 11.71 15.73 11.67
CA ARG A 338 12.69 16.49 10.87
C ARG A 338 12.93 15.87 9.50
N LEU A 339 12.85 14.54 9.43
CA LEU A 339 12.99 13.78 8.20
C LEU A 339 11.67 13.66 7.43
N LEU A 340 10.52 13.77 8.07
CA LEU A 340 9.22 13.74 7.40
C LEU A 340 8.92 15.05 6.69
N GLN A 341 9.27 16.17 7.33
CA GLN A 341 9.08 17.50 6.78
C GLN A 341 10.11 17.81 5.69
N SER A 342 9.65 18.44 4.62
CA SER A 342 10.47 18.90 3.52
C SER A 342 10.06 20.31 3.10
N PRO A 343 10.95 21.09 2.46
CA PRO A 343 10.58 22.38 1.89
C PRO A 343 9.41 22.28 0.88
N VAL A 344 9.18 21.10 0.29
CA VAL A 344 8.09 20.84 -0.67
C VAL A 344 6.72 20.94 0.00
N ASP A 345 6.63 20.72 1.30
CA ASP A 345 5.35 20.77 2.04
C ASP A 345 4.76 22.18 2.09
N SER A 346 5.60 23.21 1.88
CA SER A 346 5.17 24.62 1.74
C SER A 346 4.70 25.00 0.33
N VAL A 347 4.83 24.08 -0.64
CA VAL A 347 4.52 24.34 -2.05
C VAL A 347 3.06 23.99 -2.33
N VAL A 348 2.26 25.02 -2.61
CA VAL A 348 0.84 24.89 -2.95
C VAL A 348 0.66 25.09 -4.46
N TYR A 349 -0.14 24.25 -5.11
CA TYR A 349 -0.43 24.38 -6.54
C TYR A 349 -1.66 25.28 -6.74
N ARG A 350 -1.46 26.50 -7.23
CA ARG A 350 -2.58 27.41 -7.55
C ARG A 350 -3.16 27.08 -8.92
N LYS A 351 -4.47 26.83 -8.99
CA LYS A 351 -5.18 26.71 -10.27
C LYS A 351 -5.07 28.04 -11.00
N ILE A 352 -4.54 28.04 -12.22
CA ILE A 352 -4.72 29.20 -13.10
C ILE A 352 -6.21 29.21 -13.47
N PRO A 353 -7.01 30.23 -13.11
CA PRO A 353 -8.35 30.34 -13.64
C PRO A 353 -8.20 30.49 -15.15
N SER A 354 -8.70 29.50 -15.90
CA SER A 354 -8.73 29.59 -17.35
C SER A 354 -9.55 30.82 -17.72
N LYS A 355 -8.88 31.92 -18.13
CA LYS A 355 -9.56 33.03 -18.79
C LYS A 355 -10.37 32.45 -19.95
N GLY A 356 -11.69 32.67 -19.94
CA GLY A 356 -12.60 32.16 -20.96
C GLY A 356 -12.06 32.43 -22.36
N HIS A 357 -11.58 31.39 -23.02
CA HIS A 357 -11.42 31.36 -24.46
C HIS A 357 -12.40 30.34 -24.99
N LEU A 358 -13.30 30.84 -25.84
CA LEU A 358 -14.32 30.11 -26.58
C LEU A 358 -13.73 28.80 -27.13
N MET A 359 -13.96 27.68 -26.45
CA MET A 359 -13.53 26.38 -26.96
C MET A 359 -14.48 25.92 -28.06
N SER A 360 -13.92 25.86 -29.26
CA SER A 360 -14.39 25.09 -30.40
C SER A 360 -14.89 23.70 -29.96
N LYS A 361 -16.13 23.38 -30.33
CA LYS A 361 -16.75 22.07 -30.16
C LYS A 361 -15.97 21.01 -30.94
N ARG A 362 -15.07 20.26 -30.27
CA ARG A 362 -14.72 18.88 -30.67
C ARG A 362 -13.95 18.15 -29.58
N SER A 363 -14.69 17.36 -28.79
CA SER A 363 -14.37 16.00 -28.32
C SER A 363 -15.16 15.73 -27.04
N ARG A 364 -16.27 14.99 -27.17
CA ARG A 364 -16.99 14.40 -26.04
C ARG A 364 -16.36 13.02 -25.80
N SER A 365 -15.44 12.93 -24.84
CA SER A 365 -15.07 11.66 -24.21
C SER A 365 -14.37 11.95 -22.88
N GLY A 366 -14.95 11.42 -21.80
CA GLY A 366 -14.30 11.18 -20.52
C GLY A 366 -13.93 12.40 -19.69
N SER A 367 -14.75 12.71 -18.68
CA SER A 367 -14.31 13.45 -17.49
C SER A 367 -13.27 12.61 -16.73
N ARG A 368 -12.04 12.56 -17.23
CA ARG A 368 -10.87 12.21 -16.41
C ARG A 368 -10.65 13.40 -15.47
N LEU A 369 -10.35 13.11 -14.20
CA LEU A 369 -9.96 14.12 -13.21
C LEU A 369 -9.12 15.18 -13.91
N SER A 370 -9.58 16.43 -13.89
CA SER A 370 -8.81 17.57 -14.38
C SER A 370 -7.63 17.78 -13.43
N PHE A 371 -6.65 16.89 -13.52
CA PHE A 371 -5.46 16.89 -12.70
C PHE A 371 -4.54 18.00 -13.19
N TRP A 372 -3.78 18.56 -12.25
CA TRP A 372 -3.08 19.85 -12.26
C TRP A 372 -1.95 20.00 -13.29
N GLU A 373 -2.10 19.46 -14.50
CA GLU A 373 -1.05 19.44 -15.51
C GLU A 373 -0.55 20.85 -15.86
N ALA A 374 -1.44 21.85 -15.72
CA ALA A 374 -1.22 23.27 -15.96
C ALA A 374 -1.08 24.16 -14.71
N ALA A 375 -1.01 23.60 -13.48
CA ALA A 375 -0.86 24.42 -12.28
C ALA A 375 0.62 24.71 -11.99
N ASN A 376 0.92 25.98 -11.67
CA ASN A 376 2.26 26.37 -11.26
C ASN A 376 2.41 26.20 -9.74
N PRO A 377 3.57 25.72 -9.26
CA PRO A 377 3.86 25.72 -7.84
C PRO A 377 3.98 27.16 -7.33
N VAL A 378 3.32 27.45 -6.21
CA VAL A 378 3.40 28.72 -5.49
C VAL A 378 3.81 28.40 -4.06
N ILE A 379 4.83 29.08 -3.54
CA ILE A 379 5.17 28.97 -2.11
C ILE A 379 4.16 29.81 -1.36
N GLU A 380 3.43 29.21 -0.44
CA GLU A 380 2.66 29.96 0.54
C GLU A 380 3.61 30.27 1.70
N SER A 381 3.89 31.56 1.96
CA SER A 381 4.82 31.92 3.04
C SER A 381 4.16 31.58 4.38
N THR A 382 4.57 30.48 4.99
CA THR A 382 4.18 30.11 6.36
C THR A 382 4.98 30.96 7.36
N VAL A 383 4.83 32.28 7.29
CA VAL A 383 5.26 33.20 8.35
C VAL A 383 4.34 32.94 9.54
N GLY A 384 4.75 32.02 10.42
CA GLY A 384 3.99 31.58 11.61
C GLY A 384 4.08 30.08 11.97
N ALA A 385 4.93 29.29 11.32
CA ALA A 385 4.96 27.82 11.44
C ALA A 385 5.36 27.24 12.82
N ASP A 386 5.81 28.06 13.78
CA ASP A 386 6.17 27.58 15.13
C ASP A 386 4.96 27.14 15.98
N HIS A 387 3.73 27.41 15.53
CA HIS A 387 2.49 27.03 16.24
C HIS A 387 1.46 26.28 15.37
N ALA A 388 1.85 25.71 14.23
CA ALA A 388 0.93 24.90 13.44
C ALA A 388 0.62 23.58 14.19
N GLU A 389 -0.65 23.33 14.50
CA GLU A 389 -1.11 22.05 15.05
C GLU A 389 -0.64 20.90 14.16
N ARG A 390 0.15 19.98 14.74
CA ARG A 390 0.65 18.81 14.02
C ARG A 390 -0.30 17.65 14.22
N GLU A 391 -0.67 17.00 13.12
CA GLU A 391 -1.55 15.86 13.13
C GLU A 391 -0.77 14.60 12.73
N ALA A 392 -0.97 13.50 13.46
CA ALA A 392 -0.40 12.21 13.09
C ALA A 392 -1.49 11.27 12.56
N LEU A 393 -1.23 10.63 11.42
CA LEU A 393 -2.04 9.53 10.91
C LEU A 393 -1.29 8.21 11.13
N VAL A 394 -1.79 7.40 12.06
CA VAL A 394 -1.18 6.16 12.49
C VAL A 394 -1.92 4.96 11.89
N LEU A 395 -1.20 4.09 11.20
CA LEU A 395 -1.70 2.80 10.71
C LEU A 395 -1.23 1.64 11.63
N LEU A 396 -2.19 0.87 12.13
CA LEU A 396 -1.97 -0.45 12.72
C LEU A 396 -2.26 -1.51 11.65
N HIS A 397 -1.21 -2.16 11.15
CA HIS A 397 -1.34 -3.13 10.07
C HIS A 397 -1.89 -4.49 10.55
N GLY A 398 -2.41 -5.29 9.61
CA GLY A 398 -2.94 -6.63 9.87
C GLY A 398 -1.90 -7.75 9.99
N PHE A 399 -2.41 -8.99 10.05
CA PHE A 399 -1.63 -10.24 10.11
C PHE A 399 -0.84 -10.52 8.81
N ASN A 400 0.26 -11.27 8.91
CA ASN A 400 1.11 -11.65 7.76
C ASN A 400 1.58 -10.43 6.93
N CYS A 401 2.16 -9.45 7.62
CA CYS A 401 2.51 -8.15 7.07
C CYS A 401 3.93 -7.74 7.48
N SER A 402 4.82 -7.57 6.50
CA SER A 402 6.14 -6.99 6.73
C SER A 402 6.07 -5.48 6.95
N LEU A 403 7.14 -4.90 7.49
CA LEU A 403 7.22 -3.45 7.70
C LEU A 403 7.11 -2.71 6.36
N ASP A 404 7.86 -3.14 5.35
CA ASP A 404 7.80 -2.56 4.00
C ASP A 404 6.40 -2.60 3.42
N TYR A 405 5.69 -3.71 3.63
CA TYR A 405 4.34 -3.85 3.13
C TYR A 405 3.37 -2.90 3.86
N ALA A 406 3.49 -2.75 5.18
CA ALA A 406 2.66 -1.84 5.96
C ALA A 406 2.86 -0.37 5.53
N VAL A 407 4.11 0.06 5.41
CA VAL A 407 4.47 1.40 4.95
C VAL A 407 3.99 1.64 3.52
N ASN A 408 4.12 0.66 2.63
CA ASN A 408 3.55 0.73 1.28
C ASN A 408 2.04 0.97 1.28
N ARG A 409 1.30 0.30 2.16
CA ARG A 409 -0.16 0.45 2.25
C ARG A 409 -0.55 1.85 2.66
N LEU A 410 0.12 2.41 3.67
CA LEU A 410 -0.12 3.79 4.10
C LEU A 410 0.30 4.81 3.02
N ALA A 411 1.47 4.64 2.42
CA ALA A 411 1.94 5.51 1.34
C ALA A 411 0.98 5.52 0.14
N GLN A 412 0.45 4.36 -0.24
CA GLN A 412 -0.50 4.25 -1.34
C GLN A 412 -1.83 4.96 -1.01
N LEU A 413 -2.31 4.87 0.23
CA LEU A 413 -3.48 5.62 0.70
C LEU A 413 -3.24 7.14 0.58
N LEU A 414 -2.10 7.63 1.06
CA LEU A 414 -1.77 9.05 1.04
C LEU A 414 -1.63 9.61 -0.38
N THR A 415 -0.97 8.85 -1.25
CA THR A 415 -0.67 9.27 -2.61
C THR A 415 -1.91 9.29 -3.50
N LEU A 416 -2.87 8.38 -3.27
CA LEU A 416 -4.19 8.41 -3.93
C LEU A 416 -5.11 9.46 -3.31
N GLY A 417 -5.05 9.65 -1.98
CA GLY A 417 -5.94 10.53 -1.25
C GLY A 417 -5.53 12.01 -1.26
N ASP A 418 -4.30 12.36 -1.64
CA ASP A 418 -3.85 13.77 -1.67
C ASP A 418 -4.08 14.47 -0.31
N PHE A 419 -3.51 13.88 0.74
CA PHE A 419 -3.64 14.36 2.12
C PHE A 419 -2.89 15.69 2.33
N PRO A 420 -3.38 16.57 3.22
CA PRO A 420 -2.66 17.79 3.58
C PRO A 420 -1.28 17.50 4.17
N PRO A 421 -0.28 18.36 3.92
CA PRO A 421 1.07 18.18 4.46
C PRO A 421 1.16 18.29 5.99
N SER A 422 0.15 18.88 6.65
CA SER A 422 0.07 18.95 8.12
C SER A 422 -0.19 17.60 8.80
N ILE A 423 -0.62 16.59 8.03
CA ILE A 423 -0.92 15.25 8.53
C ILE A 423 0.28 14.34 8.22
N HIS A 424 1.05 14.03 9.25
CA HIS A 424 2.24 13.20 9.12
C HIS A 424 1.90 11.71 9.28
N PRO A 425 2.30 10.85 8.33
CA PRO A 425 1.97 9.44 8.36
C PRO A 425 2.96 8.60 9.16
N PHE A 426 2.43 7.73 10.02
CA PHE A 426 3.18 6.76 10.79
C PHE A 426 2.60 5.36 10.68
N VAL A 427 3.47 4.35 10.70
CA VAL A 427 3.10 2.95 10.89
C VAL A 427 3.65 2.48 12.23
N PHE A 428 2.78 1.90 13.07
CA PHE A 428 3.25 1.10 14.20
C PHE A 428 3.23 -0.37 13.78
N SER A 429 4.42 -0.97 13.69
CA SER A 429 4.59 -2.34 13.22
C SER A 429 4.91 -3.30 14.36
N TRP A 430 4.08 -4.34 14.47
CA TRP A 430 4.14 -5.37 15.50
C TRP A 430 4.52 -6.73 14.89
N PRO A 431 4.91 -7.74 15.68
CA PRO A 431 5.33 -9.03 15.18
C PRO A 431 4.13 -9.82 14.61
N SER A 432 3.88 -9.71 13.31
CA SER A 432 2.65 -10.23 12.70
C SER A 432 2.61 -11.74 12.47
N GLY A 433 3.75 -12.44 12.52
CA GLY A 433 3.84 -13.84 12.11
C GLY A 433 3.56 -14.07 10.62
N SER A 434 3.83 -15.28 10.13
CA SER A 434 3.51 -15.71 8.77
C SER A 434 2.15 -16.41 8.70
N ALA A 435 1.63 -16.68 7.50
CA ALA A 435 0.26 -17.13 7.21
C ALA A 435 -0.28 -18.32 8.05
N LEU A 436 0.59 -19.18 8.60
CA LEU A 436 0.18 -20.34 9.42
C LEU A 436 0.31 -20.11 10.94
N ALA A 437 0.78 -18.93 11.37
CA ALA A 437 1.03 -18.60 12.77
C ALA A 437 -0.03 -17.68 13.37
N TYR A 438 -1.30 -17.84 12.98
CA TYR A 438 -2.41 -16.98 13.42
C TYR A 438 -2.52 -16.90 14.95
N VAL A 439 -2.58 -18.05 15.64
CA VAL A 439 -2.73 -18.09 17.11
C VAL A 439 -1.51 -17.47 17.82
N PRO A 440 -0.25 -17.81 17.49
CA PRO A 440 0.91 -17.09 18.01
C PRO A 440 0.91 -15.59 17.70
N ALA A 441 0.46 -15.17 16.51
CA ALA A 441 0.40 -13.75 16.16
C ALA A 441 -0.65 -13.00 16.98
N ARG A 442 -1.76 -13.65 17.32
CA ARG A 442 -2.73 -13.11 18.25
C ARG A 442 -2.17 -13.00 19.67
N SER A 443 -1.65 -14.09 20.25
CA SER A 443 -1.24 -14.11 21.66
C SER A 443 0.09 -13.39 21.94
N VAL A 444 1.08 -13.54 21.06
CA VAL A 444 2.40 -12.90 21.19
C VAL A 444 2.42 -11.57 20.46
N GLY A 445 1.92 -11.52 19.22
CA GLY A 445 1.99 -10.32 18.38
C GLY A 445 1.11 -9.19 18.88
N THR A 446 -0.19 -9.43 19.12
CA THR A 446 -1.16 -8.35 19.44
C THR A 446 -1.61 -8.29 20.89
N GLU A 447 -2.03 -9.42 21.47
CA GLU A 447 -2.60 -9.52 22.82
C GLU A 447 -1.50 -9.78 23.87
N SER A 448 -0.34 -9.15 23.68
CA SER A 448 0.78 -9.20 24.62
C SER A 448 1.04 -7.84 25.25
N GLU A 449 1.41 -7.87 26.54
CA GLU A 449 1.73 -6.67 27.30
C GLU A 449 2.91 -5.90 26.67
N GLN A 450 3.90 -6.61 26.11
CA GLN A 450 5.04 -6.00 25.41
C GLN A 450 4.62 -5.19 24.19
N THR A 451 3.64 -5.67 23.42
CA THR A 451 3.11 -4.89 22.30
C THR A 451 2.27 -3.71 22.78
N ALA A 452 1.44 -3.88 23.81
CA ALA A 452 0.64 -2.80 24.38
C ALA A 452 1.52 -1.67 24.96
N GLN A 453 2.56 -2.02 25.71
CA GLN A 453 3.54 -1.06 26.24
C GLN A 453 4.31 -0.37 25.11
N GLY A 454 4.73 -1.12 24.08
CA GLY A 454 5.38 -0.56 22.90
C GLY A 454 4.47 0.41 22.14
N PHE A 455 3.18 0.10 22.00
CA PHE A 455 2.22 0.97 21.34
C PHE A 455 1.93 2.23 22.17
N ARG A 456 1.77 2.11 23.49
CA ARG A 456 1.67 3.26 24.42
C ARG A 456 2.90 4.17 24.29
N ALA A 457 4.11 3.61 24.35
CA ALA A 457 5.35 4.38 24.24
C ALA A 457 5.52 5.04 22.86
N PHE A 458 5.07 4.38 21.79
CA PHE A 458 4.99 4.98 20.47
C PHE A 458 4.05 6.20 20.45
N LEU A 459 2.82 6.07 20.98
CA LEU A 459 1.88 7.18 21.01
C LEU A 459 2.38 8.32 21.91
N GLN A 460 2.94 8.01 23.07
CA GLN A 460 3.56 9.02 23.94
C GLN A 460 4.70 9.75 23.23
N GLY A 461 5.54 9.03 22.48
CA GLY A 461 6.59 9.63 21.67
C GLY A 461 6.06 10.62 20.63
N LEU A 462 4.87 10.38 20.05
CA LEU A 462 4.21 11.36 19.19
C LEU A 462 3.77 12.60 20.00
N VAL A 463 3.15 12.41 21.16
CA VAL A 463 2.73 13.54 22.01
C VAL A 463 3.94 14.40 22.43
N ASP A 464 5.05 13.76 22.82
CA ASP A 464 6.30 14.41 23.20
C ASP A 464 6.93 15.18 22.02
N ALA A 465 6.77 14.69 20.79
CA ALA A 465 7.19 15.36 19.56
C ALA A 465 6.29 16.56 19.16
N GLY A 466 5.22 16.81 19.92
CA GLY A 466 4.31 17.94 19.74
C GLY A 466 3.13 17.67 18.82
N TYR A 467 2.75 16.40 18.60
CA TYR A 467 1.48 16.07 17.93
C TYR A 467 0.32 16.29 18.90
N THR A 468 -0.60 17.18 18.53
CA THR A 468 -1.78 17.51 19.35
C THR A 468 -3.00 16.67 18.96
N THR A 469 -3.02 16.18 17.72
CA THR A 469 -4.12 15.39 17.16
C THR A 469 -3.59 14.11 16.54
N ILE A 470 -4.23 12.98 16.87
CA ILE A 470 -3.89 11.66 16.33
C ILE A 470 -5.13 11.06 15.65
N HIS A 471 -4.91 10.48 14.47
CA HIS A 471 -5.87 9.71 13.70
C HIS A 471 -5.39 8.26 13.65
N LEU A 472 -6.23 7.30 14.01
CA LEU A 472 -5.89 5.88 13.99
C LEU A 472 -6.66 5.15 12.90
N ILE A 473 -5.94 4.40 12.06
CA ILE A 473 -6.50 3.39 11.16
C ILE A 473 -6.02 2.02 11.65
N ALA A 474 -6.93 1.20 12.14
CA ALA A 474 -6.66 -0.16 12.56
C ALA A 474 -7.21 -1.16 11.54
N HIS A 475 -6.31 -1.89 10.88
CA HIS A 475 -6.66 -2.86 9.84
C HIS A 475 -6.55 -4.30 10.37
N SER A 476 -7.58 -5.12 10.13
CA SER A 476 -7.56 -6.55 10.44
C SER A 476 -7.14 -6.81 11.89
N MET A 477 -6.20 -7.73 12.12
CA MET A 477 -5.66 -8.06 13.45
C MET A 477 -4.98 -6.89 14.15
N GLY A 478 -4.56 -5.84 13.43
CA GLY A 478 -4.03 -4.62 14.03
C GLY A 478 -5.03 -3.92 14.96
N ALA A 479 -6.33 -4.15 14.79
CA ALA A 479 -7.36 -3.68 15.73
C ALA A 479 -7.19 -4.29 17.13
N ARG A 480 -6.73 -5.54 17.24
CA ARG A 480 -6.47 -6.19 18.54
C ARG A 480 -5.38 -5.49 19.33
N VAL A 481 -4.37 -4.91 18.67
CA VAL A 481 -3.34 -4.10 19.36
C VAL A 481 -3.97 -2.91 20.06
N TYR A 482 -4.86 -2.19 19.36
CA TYR A 482 -5.58 -1.06 19.93
C TYR A 482 -6.48 -1.49 21.10
N PHE A 483 -7.33 -2.50 20.90
CA PHE A 483 -8.27 -2.94 21.93
C PHE A 483 -7.57 -3.52 23.16
N HIS A 484 -6.52 -4.34 22.98
CA HIS A 484 -5.77 -4.86 24.12
C HIS A 484 -5.08 -3.74 24.92
N THR A 485 -4.55 -2.72 24.24
CA THR A 485 -3.97 -1.54 24.91
C THR A 485 -5.03 -0.71 25.64
N LEU A 486 -6.24 -0.63 25.08
CA LEU A 486 -7.40 0.02 25.70
C LEU A 486 -7.85 -0.73 26.96
N ASP A 487 -7.94 -2.06 26.90
CA ASP A 487 -8.36 -2.92 28.01
C ASP A 487 -7.38 -2.84 29.21
N LEU A 488 -6.09 -2.61 28.94
CA LEU A 488 -5.06 -2.41 29.96
C LEU A 488 -5.03 -0.98 30.54
N GLY A 489 -5.87 -0.05 30.06
CA GLY A 489 -5.91 1.33 30.54
C GLY A 489 -4.73 2.20 30.08
N TYR A 490 -3.87 1.69 29.20
CA TYR A 490 -2.65 2.39 28.76
C TYR A 490 -2.90 3.63 27.90
N LEU A 491 -4.13 3.81 27.42
CA LEU A 491 -4.55 4.97 26.64
C LEU A 491 -4.96 6.17 27.51
N ASP A 492 -5.29 5.95 28.79
CA ASP A 492 -5.74 7.02 29.72
C ASP A 492 -4.67 8.11 29.91
N ASP A 493 -3.39 7.73 29.86
CA ASP A 493 -2.25 8.65 30.02
C ASP A 493 -1.97 9.49 28.78
N VAL A 494 -2.33 8.98 27.60
CA VAL A 494 -1.91 9.51 26.30
C VAL A 494 -2.99 10.39 25.68
N PHE A 495 -4.25 9.99 25.81
CA PHE A 495 -5.38 10.64 25.16
C PHE A 495 -6.25 11.43 26.13
N GLU A 496 -6.74 12.58 25.66
CA GLU A 496 -7.77 13.34 26.36
C GLU A 496 -9.10 12.57 26.38
N MET A 497 -9.79 12.59 27.52
CA MET A 497 -11.16 12.08 27.62
C MET A 497 -12.16 13.19 27.30
N ILE A 498 -13.14 12.89 26.46
CA ILE A 498 -14.10 13.88 25.91
C ILE A 498 -14.96 14.54 27.00
N ASN A 499 -15.26 13.80 28.09
CA ASN A 499 -16.14 14.23 29.17
C ASN A 499 -15.48 14.19 30.55
N ALA A 500 -14.15 14.37 30.65
CA ALA A 500 -13.50 14.42 31.97
C ALA A 500 -14.03 15.59 32.80
N ASP A 501 -14.38 15.34 34.06
CA ASP A 501 -14.80 16.38 34.99
C ASP A 501 -13.68 17.42 35.19
N PRO A 502 -14.00 18.71 35.29
CA PRO A 502 -13.01 19.77 35.52
C PRO A 502 -12.15 19.53 36.76
N GLU A 503 -12.70 18.92 37.81
CA GLU A 503 -11.97 18.62 39.05
C GLU A 503 -10.89 17.53 38.86
N GLN A 504 -11.08 16.58 37.94
CA GLN A 504 -10.05 15.59 37.59
C GLN A 504 -8.88 16.20 36.79
N ARG A 505 -9.03 17.43 36.27
CA ARG A 505 -7.94 18.18 35.62
C ARG A 505 -7.03 18.89 36.63
N GLU A 506 -7.49 19.16 37.85
CA GLU A 506 -6.71 19.91 38.86
C GLU A 506 -5.81 19.03 39.73
N ASP A 507 -6.15 17.74 39.90
CA ASP A 507 -5.34 16.77 40.69
C ASP A 507 -4.15 16.18 39.90
N GLN A 508 -3.95 16.61 38.64
CA GLN A 508 -2.91 16.11 37.75
C GLN A 508 -1.89 17.22 37.52
N GLY A 509 -0.64 16.97 37.91
CA GLY A 509 0.43 17.95 37.90
C GLY A 509 0.63 18.68 36.54
N PRO A 510 1.29 19.84 36.55
CA PRO A 510 1.31 20.82 35.44
C PRO A 510 1.96 20.38 34.10
N GLU A 511 2.25 19.09 33.87
CA GLU A 511 3.11 18.62 32.76
C GLU A 511 2.59 17.45 31.89
N SER A 512 1.46 16.79 32.16
CA SER A 512 1.01 15.68 31.29
C SER A 512 0.34 16.18 30.00
N LYS A 513 1.15 16.45 28.97
CA LYS A 513 0.63 16.72 27.62
C LYS A 513 -0.09 15.47 27.13
N ARG A 514 -1.34 15.62 26.68
CA ARG A 514 -2.15 14.58 26.06
C ARG A 514 -2.57 15.02 24.66
N ALA A 515 -2.79 14.05 23.77
CA ALA A 515 -3.31 14.32 22.43
C ALA A 515 -4.80 14.05 22.36
N ARG A 516 -5.46 14.67 21.39
CA ARG A 516 -6.84 14.34 21.00
C ARG A 516 -6.83 13.19 20.00
N LEU A 517 -7.59 12.12 20.28
CA LEU A 517 -7.91 11.10 19.29
C LEU A 517 -9.05 11.59 18.40
N ALA A 518 -8.74 12.16 17.24
CA ALA A 518 -9.74 12.84 16.39
C ALA A 518 -10.58 11.87 15.57
N THR A 519 -9.99 10.79 15.04
CA THR A 519 -10.72 9.75 14.31
C THR A 519 -10.17 8.37 14.62
N LEU A 520 -11.05 7.40 14.80
CA LEU A 520 -10.72 5.98 14.96
C LEU A 520 -11.41 5.18 13.86
N THR A 521 -10.62 4.65 12.93
CA THR A 521 -11.11 3.94 11.75
C THR A 521 -10.73 2.47 11.81
N PHE A 522 -11.72 1.60 11.80
CA PHE A 522 -11.55 0.14 11.72
C PHE A 522 -11.75 -0.30 10.28
N ALA A 523 -10.73 -0.88 9.65
CA ALA A 523 -10.81 -1.41 8.30
C ALA A 523 -10.74 -2.94 8.35
N ASN A 524 -11.85 -3.62 8.03
CA ASN A 524 -11.95 -5.08 8.07
C ASN A 524 -11.41 -5.65 9.39
N ALA A 525 -11.73 -5.01 10.52
CA ALA A 525 -11.09 -5.30 11.80
C ALA A 525 -11.42 -6.71 12.34
N ASP A 526 -10.39 -7.41 12.81
CA ASP A 526 -10.50 -8.70 13.48
C ASP A 526 -10.59 -8.47 14.99
N TYR A 527 -11.81 -8.35 15.49
CA TYR A 527 -12.12 -8.30 16.92
C TYR A 527 -13.51 -8.89 17.16
N ASP A 528 -13.72 -9.45 18.36
CA ASP A 528 -14.96 -10.14 18.72
C ASP A 528 -16.14 -9.15 18.77
N LEU A 529 -17.20 -9.45 18.02
CA LEU A 529 -18.39 -8.63 17.93
C LEU A 529 -19.09 -8.46 19.29
N LYS A 530 -19.16 -9.52 20.10
CA LYS A 530 -19.84 -9.49 21.40
C LYS A 530 -19.09 -8.61 22.38
N ASP A 531 -17.76 -8.76 22.43
CA ASP A 531 -16.92 -7.92 23.30
C ASP A 531 -16.90 -6.45 22.87
N PHE A 532 -17.06 -6.18 21.58
CA PHE A 532 -17.16 -4.83 21.08
C PHE A 532 -18.49 -4.16 21.46
N VAL A 533 -19.61 -4.86 21.23
CA VAL A 533 -20.95 -4.28 21.32
C VAL A 533 -21.50 -4.27 22.74
N LYS A 534 -21.10 -5.21 23.62
CA LYS A 534 -21.61 -5.29 25.02
C LYS A 534 -21.50 -3.97 25.76
N PHE A 535 -22.39 -3.76 26.73
CA PHE A 535 -22.32 -2.59 27.62
C PHE A 535 -21.01 -2.61 28.42
N GLY A 536 -20.31 -1.47 28.47
CA GLY A 536 -18.97 -1.38 29.05
C GLY A 536 -17.88 -2.08 28.23
N GLY A 537 -18.21 -2.58 27.04
CA GLY A 537 -17.28 -3.23 26.12
C GLY A 537 -16.37 -2.26 25.38
N ALA A 538 -15.66 -2.78 24.39
CA ALA A 538 -14.59 -2.04 23.70
C ALA A 538 -15.08 -0.79 22.96
N TYR A 539 -16.32 -0.78 22.46
CA TYR A 539 -16.94 0.43 21.88
C TYR A 539 -17.11 1.53 22.93
N ASP A 540 -17.70 1.22 24.09
CA ASP A 540 -17.97 2.21 25.14
C ASP A 540 -16.66 2.78 25.71
N LEU A 541 -15.65 1.93 25.89
CA LEU A 541 -14.31 2.34 26.30
C LEU A 541 -13.65 3.26 25.25
N SER A 542 -13.75 2.92 23.96
CA SER A 542 -13.21 3.76 22.87
C SER A 542 -13.92 5.11 22.79
N ARG A 543 -15.23 5.13 23.06
CA ARG A 543 -16.08 6.33 23.01
C ARG A 543 -15.70 7.37 24.07
N ARG A 544 -14.97 6.99 25.12
CA ARG A 544 -14.38 7.90 26.13
C ARG A 544 -13.36 8.86 25.51
N PHE A 545 -12.63 8.41 24.50
CA PHE A 545 -11.52 9.14 23.88
C PHE A 545 -11.86 9.71 22.50
N CYS A 546 -12.74 9.04 21.75
CA CYS A 546 -13.03 9.39 20.36
C CYS A 546 -14.54 9.48 20.07
N ASP A 547 -14.99 10.63 19.55
CA ASP A 547 -16.35 10.80 19.04
C ASP A 547 -16.53 10.17 17.66
N MET A 548 -15.47 10.18 16.84
CA MET A 548 -15.51 9.81 15.44
C MET A 548 -14.96 8.39 15.21
N ILE A 549 -15.80 7.41 15.51
CA ILE A 549 -15.52 5.99 15.24
C ILE A 549 -16.19 5.59 13.92
N THR A 550 -15.42 4.98 13.01
CA THR A 550 -15.89 4.52 11.71
C THR A 550 -15.42 3.09 11.44
N LEU A 551 -16.32 2.21 11.01
CA LEU A 551 -16.04 0.83 10.64
C LEU A 551 -16.29 0.64 9.15
N TYR A 552 -15.28 0.18 8.41
CA TYR A 552 -15.41 -0.38 7.07
C TYR A 552 -15.44 -1.90 7.19
N ALA A 553 -16.53 -2.52 6.75
CA ALA A 553 -16.73 -3.97 6.85
C ALA A 553 -17.17 -4.57 5.51
N ASP A 554 -16.74 -5.81 5.26
CA ASP A 554 -17.07 -6.57 4.05
C ASP A 554 -17.56 -7.97 4.43
N GLY A 555 -18.83 -8.27 4.17
CA GLY A 555 -19.44 -9.56 4.48
C GLY A 555 -18.85 -10.74 3.70
N MET A 556 -18.21 -10.45 2.56
CA MET A 556 -17.50 -11.42 1.72
C MET A 556 -15.99 -11.46 2.00
N ASP A 557 -15.52 -10.90 3.11
CA ASP A 557 -14.12 -10.97 3.53
C ASP A 557 -13.70 -12.43 3.82
N GLY A 558 -12.86 -12.98 2.94
CA GLY A 558 -12.41 -14.36 3.03
C GLY A 558 -11.43 -14.60 4.17
N ALA A 559 -10.61 -13.60 4.54
CA ALA A 559 -9.63 -13.78 5.61
C ALA A 559 -10.31 -13.75 6.98
N LEU A 560 -11.29 -12.85 7.17
CA LEU A 560 -12.09 -12.84 8.38
C LEU A 560 -12.95 -14.10 8.49
N PHE A 561 -13.48 -14.65 7.38
CA PHE A 561 -14.15 -15.96 7.42
C PHE A 561 -13.26 -17.05 8.04
N PHE A 562 -11.98 -17.12 7.64
CA PHE A 562 -11.05 -18.08 8.25
C PHE A 562 -10.76 -17.74 9.71
N SER A 563 -10.59 -16.46 10.06
CA SER A 563 -10.42 -16.02 11.45
C SER A 563 -11.58 -16.49 12.34
N GLU A 564 -12.82 -16.22 11.94
CA GLU A 564 -14.05 -16.61 12.66
C GLU A 564 -14.16 -18.14 12.89
N ILE A 565 -13.55 -18.93 12.00
CA ILE A 565 -13.46 -20.39 12.13
C ILE A 565 -12.35 -20.78 13.12
N PHE A 566 -11.17 -20.17 13.01
CA PHE A 566 -10.03 -20.45 13.89
C PHE A 566 -10.26 -20.03 15.34
N THR A 567 -11.12 -19.02 15.58
CA THR A 567 -11.46 -18.52 16.92
C THR A 567 -12.71 -19.16 17.51
N LYS A 568 -13.26 -20.21 16.90
CA LYS A 568 -14.37 -20.97 17.48
C LYS A 568 -13.96 -21.62 18.80
N GLN A 569 -14.80 -21.44 19.82
CA GLN A 569 -14.65 -22.12 21.11
C GLN A 569 -15.12 -23.59 21.04
N ASP A 570 -16.23 -23.85 20.31
CA ASP A 570 -16.78 -25.18 20.10
C ASP A 570 -16.89 -25.54 18.61
N VAL A 571 -16.56 -26.78 18.25
CA VAL A 571 -16.59 -27.27 16.86
C VAL A 571 -18.01 -27.18 16.26
N LEU A 572 -19.04 -27.42 17.08
CA LEU A 572 -20.46 -27.36 16.70
C LEU A 572 -21.15 -26.05 17.11
N GLY A 573 -20.44 -25.15 17.80
CA GLY A 573 -20.97 -23.87 18.25
C GLY A 573 -21.06 -22.82 17.13
N PRO A 574 -21.78 -21.72 17.37
CA PRO A 574 -21.78 -20.58 16.46
C PRO A 574 -20.35 -20.03 16.28
N CYS A 575 -20.06 -19.47 15.11
CA CYS A 575 -18.78 -18.79 14.90
C CYS A 575 -18.63 -17.62 15.88
N ASN A 576 -17.38 -17.34 16.28
CA ASN A 576 -17.08 -16.06 16.90
C ASN A 576 -17.02 -15.02 15.79
N TYR A 577 -18.03 -14.15 15.71
CA TYR A 577 -18.18 -13.20 14.62
C TYR A 577 -17.25 -12.00 14.78
N SER A 578 -16.66 -11.57 13.67
CA SER A 578 -15.77 -10.42 13.62
C SER A 578 -16.51 -9.13 13.26
N ILE A 579 -16.14 -8.01 13.89
CA ILE A 579 -16.72 -6.69 13.58
C ILE A 579 -16.46 -6.29 12.12
N GLY A 580 -15.32 -6.69 11.53
CA GLY A 580 -14.95 -6.36 10.16
C GLY A 580 -15.74 -7.09 9.07
N ARG A 581 -16.52 -8.11 9.42
CA ARG A 581 -17.33 -8.88 8.46
C ARG A 581 -18.83 -8.68 8.65
N ARG A 582 -19.29 -8.36 9.86
CA ARG A 582 -20.72 -8.31 10.23
C ARG A 582 -21.24 -6.89 10.44
N ALA A 583 -21.17 -6.06 9.40
CA ALA A 583 -21.60 -4.66 9.43
C ALA A 583 -23.03 -4.47 9.99
N HIS A 584 -23.98 -5.29 9.55
CA HIS A 584 -25.39 -5.21 9.95
C HIS A 584 -25.65 -5.65 11.40
N MET A 585 -24.70 -6.32 12.06
CA MET A 585 -24.85 -6.83 13.43
C MET A 585 -24.27 -5.87 14.49
N ILE A 586 -23.93 -4.63 14.10
CA ILE A 586 -23.39 -3.61 15.01
C ILE A 586 -24.55 -2.90 15.72
N HIS A 587 -25.28 -3.66 16.53
CA HIS A 587 -26.36 -3.18 17.38
C HIS A 587 -26.46 -4.03 18.64
N ARG A 588 -26.97 -3.43 19.72
CA ARG A 588 -27.28 -4.16 20.95
C ARG A 588 -28.65 -4.81 20.85
N ASP A 589 -28.79 -6.01 21.40
CA ASP A 589 -30.08 -6.65 21.52
C ASP A 589 -30.92 -5.94 22.60
N PRO A 590 -32.21 -5.64 22.36
CA PRO A 590 -33.05 -4.93 23.33
C PRO A 590 -33.24 -5.67 24.65
N ASN A 591 -33.13 -7.00 24.61
CA ASN A 591 -33.37 -7.91 25.73
C ASN A 591 -32.09 -8.35 26.45
N GLU A 592 -30.92 -7.86 26.03
CA GLU A 592 -29.65 -8.13 26.71
C GLU A 592 -29.67 -7.37 28.05
N VAL A 593 -29.94 -8.11 29.13
CA VAL A 593 -29.98 -7.58 30.49
C VAL A 593 -28.61 -6.98 30.82
N THR A 594 -28.62 -5.77 31.35
CA THR A 594 -27.43 -5.19 31.98
C THR A 594 -27.05 -6.05 33.18
N ASP A 595 -26.19 -7.05 32.99
CA ASP A 595 -25.49 -7.71 34.09
C ASP A 595 -24.52 -6.68 34.68
N THR A 596 -25.10 -5.81 35.52
CA THR A 596 -24.45 -4.61 36.05
C THR A 596 -23.66 -4.93 37.32
N GLU A 597 -23.44 -6.20 37.65
CA GLU A 597 -22.82 -6.60 38.92
C GLU A 597 -21.30 -6.81 38.83
N ASP A 598 -20.70 -6.95 37.64
CA ASP A 598 -19.26 -7.34 37.54
C ASP A 598 -18.35 -6.31 36.82
N SER A 599 -18.77 -5.05 36.64
CA SER A 599 -17.90 -4.00 36.09
C SER A 599 -17.42 -3.01 37.17
N PRO A 600 -16.12 -2.93 37.49
CA PRO A 600 -15.58 -1.98 38.48
C PRO A 600 -15.72 -0.50 38.11
N LEU A 601 -16.20 -0.18 36.89
CA LEU A 601 -16.24 1.19 36.35
C LEU A 601 -17.64 1.84 36.34
N ALA A 602 -18.70 1.12 36.71
CA ALA A 602 -20.04 1.70 36.83
C ALA A 602 -20.17 2.63 38.06
N ASP A 603 -19.25 2.54 39.03
CA ASP A 603 -19.45 3.08 40.38
C ASP A 603 -19.29 4.61 40.48
N HIS A 604 -18.66 5.29 39.51
CA HIS A 604 -18.36 6.73 39.63
C HIS A 604 -19.45 7.69 39.12
N ARG A 605 -20.29 7.28 38.16
CA ARG A 605 -21.40 8.14 37.69
C ARG A 605 -22.68 7.94 38.50
N HIS A 606 -22.91 6.72 38.98
CA HIS A 606 -24.05 6.42 39.84
C HIS A 606 -23.93 7.06 41.22
N THR A 607 -22.72 7.24 41.75
CA THR A 607 -22.49 7.81 43.10
C THR A 607 -22.93 9.26 43.24
N VAL A 608 -22.77 10.13 42.23
CA VAL A 608 -23.15 11.56 42.34
C VAL A 608 -24.67 11.73 42.33
N GLU A 609 -25.38 11.01 41.44
CA GLU A 609 -26.84 11.09 41.34
C GLU A 609 -27.52 10.45 42.56
N PHE A 610 -26.99 9.32 43.08
CA PHE A 610 -27.44 8.74 44.35
C PHE A 610 -27.08 9.60 45.56
N ALA A 611 -25.92 10.28 45.57
CA ALA A 611 -25.57 11.20 46.65
C ALA A 611 -26.50 12.42 46.70
N ILE A 612 -26.91 12.96 45.56
CA ILE A 612 -27.90 14.06 45.50
C ILE A 612 -29.28 13.57 45.96
N ALA A 613 -29.68 12.35 45.59
CA ALA A 613 -30.93 11.75 46.06
C ALA A 613 -30.90 11.48 47.58
N ASP A 614 -29.79 10.97 48.12
CA ASP A 614 -29.60 10.68 49.55
C ASP A 614 -29.53 11.97 50.39
N VAL A 615 -28.84 13.02 49.92
CA VAL A 615 -28.84 14.34 50.57
C VAL A 615 -30.25 14.93 50.65
N ASN A 616 -31.04 14.81 49.58
CA ASN A 616 -32.41 15.32 49.56
C ASN A 616 -33.37 14.45 50.40
N GLN A 617 -33.17 13.13 50.47
CA GLN A 617 -33.93 12.25 51.38
C GLN A 617 -33.63 12.58 52.85
N ARG A 618 -32.36 12.78 53.21
CA ARG A 618 -31.96 13.18 54.56
C ARG A 618 -32.43 14.58 54.93
N GLY A 619 -32.59 15.47 53.94
CA GLY A 619 -33.09 16.82 54.12
C GLY A 619 -34.59 16.93 54.40
N GLY A 620 -35.38 15.89 54.13
CA GLY A 620 -36.80 15.82 54.52
C GLY A 620 -37.70 16.91 53.94
N PHE A 621 -37.45 17.34 52.69
CA PHE A 621 -38.23 18.40 52.05
C PHE A 621 -39.63 17.93 51.63
N ASP A 622 -40.66 18.62 52.13
CA ASP A 622 -42.06 18.28 51.88
C ASP A 622 -42.43 18.41 50.39
N GLY A 623 -42.93 17.32 49.78
CA GLY A 623 -43.46 17.31 48.41
C GLY A 623 -42.64 16.56 47.35
N VAL A 624 -41.45 16.05 47.65
CA VAL A 624 -40.64 15.26 46.70
C VAL A 624 -41.13 13.81 46.66
N LYS A 625 -41.83 13.41 45.59
CA LYS A 625 -42.41 12.06 45.43
C LYS A 625 -41.61 11.12 44.50
N ALA A 626 -40.75 11.64 43.63
CA ALA A 626 -39.87 10.87 42.74
C ALA A 626 -38.73 11.75 42.20
N PHE A 627 -37.58 11.14 41.90
CA PHE A 627 -36.41 11.83 41.34
C PHE A 627 -36.41 11.72 39.81
N ALA A 628 -36.24 12.85 39.12
CA ALA A 628 -36.09 12.88 37.67
C ALA A 628 -34.63 12.67 37.29
N TYR A 629 -34.32 11.55 36.63
CA TYR A 629 -33.01 11.31 36.02
C TYR A 629 -32.96 11.97 34.65
N ASN A 630 -31.87 12.66 34.34
CA ASN A 630 -31.71 13.38 33.08
C ASN A 630 -31.40 12.41 31.93
N HIS A 631 -32.40 11.67 31.45
CA HIS A 631 -32.33 11.12 30.10
C HIS A 631 -32.74 12.22 29.11
N ARG A 632 -31.88 12.50 28.13
CA ARG A 632 -32.26 13.32 26.96
C ARG A 632 -33.44 12.65 26.26
N LEU A 633 -34.64 13.15 26.52
CA LEU A 633 -35.87 12.81 25.81
C LEU A 633 -35.86 13.50 24.44
N ARG A 634 -36.00 12.71 23.37
CA ARG A 634 -36.32 13.23 22.03
C ARG A 634 -37.81 13.61 21.98
N ASP A 635 -38.10 14.68 21.24
CA ASP A 635 -39.40 15.33 21.10
C ASP A 635 -40.58 14.38 20.88
N LEU A 636 -41.53 14.41 21.81
CA LEU A 636 -42.87 13.86 21.68
C LEU A 636 -43.77 14.87 20.95
N SER A 637 -43.76 14.82 19.62
CA SER A 637 -44.90 15.29 18.84
C SER A 637 -45.07 14.48 17.56
N THR A 638 -45.70 13.30 17.67
CA THR A 638 -46.78 12.87 16.78
C THR A 638 -47.35 11.57 17.30
N THR A 639 -48.62 11.63 17.69
CA THR A 639 -49.48 10.49 17.97
C THR A 639 -49.65 9.65 16.71
N SER A 640 -49.07 8.44 16.70
CA SER A 640 -49.58 7.31 15.92
C SER A 640 -49.14 6.00 16.58
N THR A 641 -50.11 5.34 17.21
CA THR A 641 -50.06 3.99 17.74
C THR A 641 -49.87 2.97 16.61
N ILE A 642 -48.64 2.54 16.33
CA ILE A 642 -48.32 1.29 15.60
C ILE A 642 -46.95 0.79 16.13
N ASP A 643 -46.97 -0.36 16.82
CA ASP A 643 -45.86 -1.31 17.06
C ASP A 643 -44.42 -0.76 17.27
N GLU A 644 -44.07 -0.42 18.52
CA GLU A 644 -42.68 -0.13 18.96
C GLU A 644 -42.06 -1.30 19.76
N GLU A 645 -42.41 -2.55 19.45
CA GLU A 645 -41.66 -3.72 19.95
C GLU A 645 -40.62 -4.16 18.90
N GLU A 646 -39.35 -4.31 19.33
CA GLU A 646 -38.21 -4.89 18.58
C GLU A 646 -37.40 -4.01 17.59
N SER A 647 -37.11 -2.73 17.89
CA SER A 647 -36.06 -2.02 17.11
C SER A 647 -34.65 -2.21 17.71
N PRO A 648 -33.65 -2.64 16.92
CA PRO A 648 -32.28 -2.85 17.42
C PRO A 648 -31.62 -1.52 17.83
N LYS A 649 -30.92 -1.51 18.97
CA LYS A 649 -30.26 -0.30 19.48
C LYS A 649 -28.87 -0.14 18.85
N TYR A 650 -28.80 0.62 17.77
CA TYR A 650 -27.54 0.91 17.08
C TYR A 650 -26.57 1.74 17.94
N LEU A 651 -25.27 1.48 17.74
CA LEU A 651 -24.19 2.26 18.35
C LEU A 651 -24.00 3.61 17.61
N ASP A 652 -23.59 4.66 18.33
CA ASP A 652 -23.26 6.00 17.78
C ASP A 652 -21.89 6.00 17.08
N MET A 653 -21.81 5.25 15.98
CA MET A 653 -20.67 5.18 15.08
C MET A 653 -21.10 5.07 13.63
N ASP A 654 -20.17 5.39 12.72
CA ASP A 654 -20.40 5.21 11.29
C ASP A 654 -20.04 3.77 10.88
N VAL A 655 -21.01 3.01 10.35
CA VAL A 655 -20.76 1.68 9.79
C VAL A 655 -20.90 1.74 8.28
N ILE A 656 -19.84 1.39 7.56
CA ILE A 656 -19.77 1.43 6.10
C ILE A 656 -19.59 0.01 5.58
N ASP A 657 -20.62 -0.49 4.91
CA ASP A 657 -20.59 -1.79 4.26
C ASP A 657 -20.03 -1.65 2.83
N THR A 658 -18.90 -2.33 2.60
CA THR A 658 -18.20 -2.36 1.32
C THR A 658 -18.40 -3.68 0.56
N THR A 659 -19.29 -4.56 1.03
CA THR A 659 -19.59 -5.87 0.44
C THR A 659 -19.93 -5.79 -1.06
N TRP A 660 -20.75 -4.81 -1.46
CA TRP A 660 -21.20 -4.67 -2.85
C TRP A 660 -20.22 -3.92 -3.76
N MET A 661 -19.03 -3.60 -3.26
CA MET A 661 -17.98 -3.00 -4.09
C MET A 661 -17.28 -4.07 -4.92
N ASP A 662 -17.39 -3.98 -6.25
CA ASP A 662 -16.76 -4.94 -7.18
C ASP A 662 -15.53 -4.39 -7.91
N ASN A 663 -15.34 -3.07 -7.89
CA ASN A 663 -14.26 -2.40 -8.61
C ASN A 663 -13.00 -2.31 -7.77
N ASN A 664 -11.84 -2.68 -8.33
CA ASN A 664 -10.53 -2.58 -7.69
C ASN A 664 -10.46 -3.28 -6.32
N VAL A 665 -11.21 -4.38 -6.17
CA VAL A 665 -11.17 -5.26 -5.00
C VAL A 665 -10.39 -6.53 -5.37
N HIS A 666 -9.44 -6.94 -4.53
CA HIS A 666 -8.65 -8.15 -4.76
C HIS A 666 -9.44 -9.42 -4.39
N SER A 667 -8.98 -10.59 -4.82
CA SER A 667 -9.72 -11.87 -4.70
C SER A 667 -10.15 -12.25 -3.28
N MET A 668 -9.33 -11.95 -2.26
CA MET A 668 -9.66 -12.20 -0.85
C MET A 668 -10.53 -11.13 -0.17
N ARG A 669 -10.78 -9.98 -0.81
CA ARG A 669 -11.62 -8.87 -0.28
C ARG A 669 -11.29 -8.34 1.14
N HIS A 670 -10.05 -8.53 1.60
CA HIS A 670 -9.62 -8.23 2.98
C HIS A 670 -8.87 -6.90 3.17
N ASN A 671 -8.26 -6.35 2.12
CA ASN A 671 -7.35 -5.20 2.16
C ASN A 671 -7.38 -4.38 0.87
N TYR A 672 -8.36 -3.48 0.75
CA TYR A 672 -8.48 -2.55 -0.38
C TYR A 672 -8.77 -1.09 0.01
N PHE A 673 -8.80 -0.78 1.30
CA PHE A 673 -9.03 0.59 1.80
C PHE A 673 -8.00 1.60 1.26
N ASN A 674 -6.81 1.13 0.89
CA ASN A 674 -5.71 1.94 0.38
C ASN A 674 -5.60 1.97 -1.15
N LEU A 675 -6.47 1.25 -1.88
CA LEU A 675 -6.39 1.10 -3.35
C LEU A 675 -7.67 1.53 -4.06
N ASN A 676 -8.84 1.32 -3.44
CA ASN A 676 -10.10 1.70 -4.05
C ASN A 676 -10.27 3.23 -3.96
N PRO A 677 -10.35 3.97 -5.10
CA PRO A 677 -10.39 5.43 -5.07
C PRO A 677 -11.59 5.99 -4.28
N THR A 678 -12.73 5.32 -4.30
CA THR A 678 -13.93 5.75 -3.56
C THR A 678 -13.72 5.63 -2.06
N VAL A 679 -13.13 4.52 -1.60
CA VAL A 679 -12.82 4.32 -0.18
C VAL A 679 -11.72 5.29 0.27
N VAL A 680 -10.68 5.48 -0.56
CA VAL A 680 -9.58 6.41 -0.26
C VAL A 680 -10.09 7.85 -0.13
N ASP A 681 -10.93 8.33 -1.05
CA ASP A 681 -11.51 9.67 -0.99
C ASP A 681 -12.38 9.85 0.26
N ASP A 682 -13.13 8.80 0.64
CA ASP A 682 -13.97 8.82 1.82
C ASP A 682 -13.16 8.83 3.14
N ILE A 683 -12.09 8.03 3.24
CA ILE A 683 -11.15 8.03 4.37
C ILE A 683 -10.44 9.40 4.47
N ARG A 684 -10.04 9.96 3.34
CA ARG A 684 -9.47 11.32 3.29
C ARG A 684 -10.47 12.34 3.80
N ASN A 685 -11.73 12.30 3.35
CA ASN A 685 -12.77 13.20 3.83
C ASN A 685 -13.04 13.00 5.33
N LEU A 686 -13.05 11.77 5.83
CA LEU A 686 -13.19 11.47 7.26
C LEU A 686 -12.08 12.14 8.08
N ILE A 687 -10.81 11.90 7.71
CA ILE A 687 -9.65 12.38 8.46
C ILE A 687 -9.54 13.92 8.38
N VAL A 688 -9.66 14.49 7.17
CA VAL A 688 -9.45 15.92 6.95
C VAL A 688 -10.65 16.76 7.41
N SER A 689 -11.88 16.32 7.14
CA SER A 689 -13.08 17.12 7.47
C SER A 689 -13.68 16.79 8.84
N ARG A 690 -13.33 15.64 9.43
CA ARG A 690 -13.83 15.16 10.74
C ARG A 690 -15.35 15.15 10.82
N ARG A 691 -15.97 14.63 9.76
CA ARG A 691 -17.43 14.61 9.56
C ARG A 691 -17.98 13.19 9.57
N ARG A 692 -19.15 13.02 10.22
CA ARG A 692 -19.95 11.78 10.17
C ARG A 692 -20.28 11.39 8.74
N ALA A 693 -20.46 10.09 8.48
CA ALA A 693 -20.84 9.51 7.19
C ALA A 693 -22.01 10.26 6.51
N ALA A 694 -23.08 10.54 7.25
CA ALA A 694 -24.25 11.29 6.74
C ALA A 694 -23.92 12.68 6.15
N SER A 695 -22.82 13.30 6.59
CA SER A 695 -22.42 14.65 6.21
C SER A 695 -21.19 14.71 5.29
N ARG A 696 -20.63 13.54 4.94
CA ARG A 696 -19.51 13.44 4.00
C ARG A 696 -20.04 13.55 2.56
N ARG A 697 -19.31 14.29 1.74
CA ARG A 697 -19.61 14.43 0.32
C ARG A 697 -19.04 13.22 -0.41
N GLY A 698 -19.86 12.48 -1.14
CA GLY A 698 -19.41 11.28 -1.85
C GLY A 698 -20.57 10.44 -2.35
N LEU A 699 -20.25 9.19 -2.71
CA LEU A 699 -21.23 8.20 -3.15
C LEU A 699 -21.81 7.40 -1.97
N LEU A 700 -21.72 7.89 -0.73
CA LEU A 700 -22.28 7.21 0.43
C LEU A 700 -23.77 7.45 0.55
N GLN A 701 -24.53 6.38 0.78
CA GLN A 701 -25.95 6.43 1.07
C GLN A 701 -26.27 5.53 2.28
N ALA A 702 -27.07 6.04 3.21
CA ALA A 702 -27.60 5.24 4.31
C ALA A 702 -28.62 4.23 3.78
N MET A 703 -28.55 2.98 4.23
CA MET A 703 -29.58 1.99 3.95
C MET A 703 -30.88 2.37 4.66
N PRO A 704 -32.05 2.15 4.04
CA PRO A 704 -33.33 2.25 4.74
C PRO A 704 -33.31 1.29 5.94
N SER A 705 -33.82 1.73 7.09
CA SER A 705 -33.97 0.97 8.34
C SER A 705 -32.71 0.52 9.11
N GLU A 706 -31.48 0.85 8.67
CA GLU A 706 -30.25 0.45 9.37
C GLU A 706 -29.28 1.64 9.56
N ASN A 707 -28.45 1.63 10.61
CA ASN A 707 -27.32 2.57 10.76
C ASN A 707 -26.09 2.13 9.93
N VAL A 708 -26.33 1.73 8.67
CA VAL A 708 -25.30 1.21 7.75
C VAL A 708 -25.30 2.04 6.47
N TYR A 709 -24.10 2.42 6.03
CA TYR A 709 -23.87 3.19 4.80
C TYR A 709 -23.24 2.31 3.74
N ILE A 710 -23.64 2.49 2.48
CA ILE A 710 -23.05 1.82 1.33
C ILE A 710 -22.53 2.81 0.31
N PHE A 711 -21.56 2.38 -0.50
CA PHE A 711 -21.11 3.14 -1.66
C PHE A 711 -21.96 2.85 -2.90
N LEU A 712 -22.47 3.91 -3.52
CA LEU A 712 -23.18 3.87 -4.80
C LEU A 712 -22.18 3.83 -5.96
N VAL A 713 -21.55 2.67 -6.17
CA VAL A 713 -20.60 2.45 -7.28
C VAL A 713 -21.25 1.59 -8.36
N ALA A 714 -21.02 1.95 -9.62
CA ALA A 714 -21.47 1.12 -10.74
C ALA A 714 -20.79 -0.27 -10.70
N PRO A 715 -21.52 -1.36 -10.98
CA PRO A 715 -20.95 -2.70 -11.05
C PRO A 715 -19.78 -2.81 -12.04
N SER A 716 -18.85 -3.72 -11.79
CA SER A 716 -17.61 -3.86 -12.57
C SER A 716 -17.81 -4.23 -14.04
N HIS A 717 -18.95 -4.84 -14.38
CA HIS A 717 -19.31 -5.16 -15.76
C HIS A 717 -19.80 -3.95 -16.57
N VAL A 718 -20.14 -2.84 -15.90
CA VAL A 718 -20.56 -1.58 -16.55
C VAL A 718 -19.32 -0.78 -16.93
N LYS A 719 -18.80 -1.02 -18.14
CA LYS A 719 -17.67 -0.24 -18.70
C LYS A 719 -18.20 0.98 -19.43
N ASN A 720 -17.69 2.16 -19.07
CA ASN A 720 -17.91 3.37 -19.86
C ASN A 720 -17.18 3.20 -21.21
N LYS A 721 -17.92 3.18 -22.32
CA LYS A 721 -17.36 2.99 -23.67
C LYS A 721 -16.61 4.22 -24.17
#